data_AF-A0A7S1S765-F1
#
_entry.id   AF-A0A7S1S765-F1
#
_cell.length_a   1.000
_cell.length_b   1.000
_cell.length_c   1.000
_cell.angle_alpha   90.00
_cell.angle_beta   90.00
_cell.angle_gamma   90.00
#
_symmetry.space_group_name_H-M   'P 1'
#
loop_
_entity.id
_entity.type
_entity.pdbx_description
1 polymer ?
#
loop_
_entity_poly.entity_id
_entity_poly.type
_entity_poly.pdbx_seq_one_letter_code
_entity_poly.pdbx_strand_id
1 'polypeptide(L)'
;PALCGEGTIWAEFLVPSPSTTLQAMPPRASKRGGEAAVSTPSRSRLPWAPTASPDEKHKKPRLAEPAASEAKKALPRQAPLPAEQQPADEHEAEEPQAEEAEAEEEEVLTWEQRVEAACLTWAFEEGARPEDLGSVAFHPATVGQACGKVDRLPFRLLSAALEESGNGARGLRALSNVVRWVLCHSPDKDGDLSALLLVLLHRKVSAKLVQRHLVDAIVASFGLKDMATAAARAISPAELADTALAARQKQRTLFQPKLLSIAEVAAVIKEHAVLRTRHVKANHALPDALRKLLGRSVVEGRETWHLVRLLQNQCVPSSATVFRAVAHAFVLTGASALPGKDSASLQALAQTMARTEDTLLRAFAEVGGQSSRLVAGLLADASPEALAASCAPQCGVYVTPTRAQVLASVPEALERLGQGALLAEWQLDGDRVQIHARRAGAEVQVFSADHGEWIERNEEVSAVLLGHLEGAADCVLEAMLMKPPRAKKPKAEGAAGDDAKSPTKATGSDDAKSPAKPAGGEAASSSKPAPEAPEEADASSEPYMTGTTIAVFDLLVLNGRSLTRMPLRQRRVALQKVLKEDACLKVVRSSELASGTANAESVKAELGKALGSYFTSEMAEKACAKCSGLLLKRLDGPGAEYFAGCRSPGWQSITTPHASGPEADAKLFALLNERERAHIVGGDTFHFGVVSARRTNTPEGVKDVLNVEAQFKAMGVQPTWYVDEASLGGYQGLGLKAIVGGKLIPARNLALEDASSMGKVCVQVSDDIGRWDYYHGDSKQKSLQEANAAAKRAERYQVSPVAAAQFILAKMRGVPEGEPRPQL
;
A
#
# COMPACT_ATOMS: atom_id res chain seq x y z
N PRO A 1 -29.49 12.68 49.79
CA PRO A 1 -29.59 14.15 49.65
C PRO A 1 -29.21 14.57 48.22
N ALA A 2 -30.08 14.43 47.23
CA ALA A 2 -31.44 14.99 47.12
C ALA A 2 -31.44 16.52 46.96
N LEU A 3 -31.52 16.98 45.71
CA LEU A 3 -32.56 17.91 45.26
C LEU A 3 -32.66 17.86 43.72
N CYS A 4 -33.86 18.09 43.19
CA CYS A 4 -34.16 18.13 41.76
C CYS A 4 -34.35 19.57 41.29
N GLY A 5 -34.31 19.81 39.97
CA GLY A 5 -34.61 21.10 39.38
C GLY A 5 -34.94 20.97 37.89
N GLU A 6 -36.23 21.05 37.55
CA GLU A 6 -36.73 21.16 36.18
C GLU A 6 -36.69 22.64 35.72
N GLY A 7 -36.72 22.91 34.41
CA GLY A 7 -36.65 24.30 33.92
C GLY A 7 -36.63 24.49 32.41
N THR A 8 -37.66 24.06 31.71
CA THR A 8 -37.81 24.32 30.26
C THR A 8 -38.26 25.75 30.00
N ILE A 9 -37.50 26.53 29.21
CA ILE A 9 -37.95 27.80 28.63
C ILE A 9 -37.59 27.83 27.14
N TRP A 10 -38.57 28.16 26.29
CA TRP A 10 -38.38 28.45 24.88
C TRP A 10 -38.02 29.92 24.66
N ALA A 11 -37.17 30.21 23.69
CA ALA A 11 -36.92 31.56 23.21
C ALA A 11 -36.66 31.54 21.69
N GLU A 12 -37.69 31.82 20.90
CA GLU A 12 -37.54 32.21 19.49
C GLU A 12 -36.92 33.61 19.45
N PHE A 13 -35.93 33.89 18.58
CA PHE A 13 -35.69 35.27 18.13
C PHE A 13 -35.05 35.36 16.73
N LEU A 14 -35.85 35.96 15.82
CA LEU A 14 -35.55 36.59 14.52
C LEU A 14 -34.41 36.08 13.61
N VAL A 15 -34.84 35.64 12.42
CA VAL A 15 -34.04 35.66 11.18
C VAL A 15 -34.00 37.08 10.60
N PRO A 16 -32.84 37.61 10.18
CA PRO A 16 -32.76 38.80 9.32
C PRO A 16 -32.56 38.41 7.85
N SER A 17 -33.55 38.70 7.00
CA SER A 17 -33.38 38.67 5.54
C SER A 17 -32.69 39.93 5.02
N PRO A 18 -31.94 39.83 3.90
CA PRO A 18 -31.86 40.94 2.95
C PRO A 18 -32.30 40.49 1.55
N SER A 19 -33.41 41.06 1.08
CA SER A 19 -33.94 40.85 -0.28
C SER A 19 -33.66 42.07 -1.16
N THR A 20 -32.82 41.93 -2.19
CA THR A 20 -32.56 43.00 -3.17
C THR A 20 -32.58 42.50 -4.62
N THR A 21 -33.76 42.65 -5.25
CA THR A 21 -33.95 43.08 -6.64
C THR A 21 -33.14 42.40 -7.77
N LEU A 22 -33.78 41.46 -8.46
CA LEU A 22 -33.47 41.16 -9.87
C LEU A 22 -33.96 42.30 -10.78
N GLN A 23 -33.14 42.71 -11.75
CA GLN A 23 -33.57 43.42 -12.96
C GLN A 23 -33.24 42.58 -14.20
N ALA A 24 -34.02 42.74 -15.27
CA ALA A 24 -33.97 41.86 -16.44
C ALA A 24 -34.21 42.62 -17.76
N MET A 25 -33.86 41.93 -18.87
CA MET A 25 -34.10 42.32 -20.27
C MET A 25 -33.22 43.46 -20.83
N PRO A 26 -33.05 43.61 -22.16
CA PRO A 26 -33.67 42.85 -23.26
C PRO A 26 -32.70 42.13 -24.23
N PRO A 27 -33.18 41.15 -25.02
CA PRO A 27 -32.41 40.52 -26.10
C PRO A 27 -32.46 41.32 -27.42
N ARG A 28 -31.48 41.11 -28.32
CA ARG A 28 -31.57 41.58 -29.72
C ARG A 28 -30.93 40.65 -30.75
N ALA A 29 -31.72 40.38 -31.80
CA ALA A 29 -31.35 39.77 -33.08
C ALA A 29 -30.54 40.77 -33.97
N SER A 30 -30.00 40.48 -35.16
CA SER A 30 -29.70 39.25 -35.94
C SER A 30 -29.17 39.68 -37.34
N LYS A 31 -28.24 38.91 -37.94
CA LYS A 31 -28.00 38.69 -39.41
C LYS A 31 -26.66 37.93 -39.55
N ARG A 32 -26.50 36.74 -40.16
CA ARG A 32 -26.99 36.06 -41.40
C ARG A 32 -26.06 36.22 -42.62
N GLY A 33 -25.66 35.08 -43.17
CA GLY A 33 -24.99 34.89 -44.46
C GLY A 33 -23.73 34.01 -44.35
N GLY A 34 -23.65 32.79 -44.91
CA GLY A 34 -24.71 31.97 -45.53
C GLY A 34 -24.14 30.71 -46.20
N GLU A 35 -24.97 29.66 -46.33
CA GLU A 35 -24.86 28.51 -47.26
C GLU A 35 -23.63 27.56 -47.14
N ALA A 36 -23.70 26.26 -47.47
CA ALA A 36 -24.83 25.33 -47.73
C ALA A 36 -24.41 23.88 -47.36
N ALA A 37 -25.35 22.92 -47.38
CA ALA A 37 -25.12 21.52 -46.98
C ALA A 37 -25.64 20.49 -47.99
N VAL A 38 -24.98 19.34 -48.10
CA VAL A 38 -25.43 18.10 -48.79
C VAL A 38 -24.98 16.87 -47.96
N SER A 39 -25.61 15.71 -48.16
CA SER A 39 -25.79 14.66 -47.13
C SER A 39 -25.46 13.22 -47.56
N THR A 40 -24.81 12.45 -46.68
CA THR A 40 -24.90 10.96 -46.53
C THR A 40 -24.41 10.09 -47.72
N PRO A 41 -24.42 8.72 -47.71
CA PRO A 41 -24.72 7.74 -46.65
C PRO A 41 -23.63 6.65 -46.43
N SER A 42 -23.98 5.54 -45.75
CA SER A 42 -23.13 4.39 -45.39
C SER A 42 -23.47 3.11 -46.19
N ARG A 43 -22.48 2.25 -46.50
CA ARG A 43 -22.56 0.77 -46.30
C ARG A 43 -21.31 -0.09 -46.63
N SER A 44 -20.97 -0.93 -45.66
CA SER A 44 -20.21 -2.20 -45.60
C SER A 44 -19.92 -3.11 -46.83
N ARG A 45 -18.76 -3.81 -46.78
CA ARG A 45 -18.44 -5.25 -47.10
C ARG A 45 -17.16 -5.49 -47.96
N LEU A 46 -16.59 -6.70 -47.80
CA LEU A 46 -15.32 -7.27 -48.34
C LEU A 46 -15.61 -8.18 -49.59
N PRO A 47 -14.71 -9.02 -50.18
CA PRO A 47 -13.28 -9.35 -49.91
C PRO A 47 -12.37 -9.55 -51.18
N TRP A 48 -11.23 -10.26 -51.00
CA TRP A 48 -10.43 -11.07 -51.96
C TRP A 48 -9.07 -10.54 -52.49
N ALA A 49 -8.09 -11.46 -52.47
CA ALA A 49 -6.80 -11.56 -53.18
C ALA A 49 -6.62 -13.08 -53.50
N PRO A 50 -5.73 -13.60 -54.39
CA PRO A 50 -4.31 -13.20 -54.57
C PRO A 50 -3.66 -13.49 -55.98
N THR A 51 -2.31 -13.53 -56.03
CA THR A 51 -1.40 -14.43 -56.82
C THR A 51 -0.39 -13.87 -57.85
N ALA A 52 0.80 -14.52 -57.83
CA ALA A 52 1.74 -14.87 -58.91
C ALA A 52 2.85 -13.90 -59.41
N SER A 53 4.09 -14.42 -59.39
CA SER A 53 5.31 -13.95 -60.09
C SER A 53 5.48 -14.68 -61.44
N PRO A 54 6.54 -14.41 -62.25
CA PRO A 54 7.78 -15.22 -62.10
C PRO A 54 9.14 -14.53 -62.44
N ASP A 55 10.20 -15.22 -61.98
CA ASP A 55 11.63 -15.39 -62.37
C ASP A 55 12.27 -14.72 -63.64
N GLU A 56 13.61 -14.69 -63.88
CA GLU A 56 14.72 -15.60 -63.45
C GLU A 56 16.17 -15.00 -63.62
N LYS A 57 17.21 -15.77 -63.19
CA LYS A 57 18.61 -15.90 -63.72
C LYS A 57 19.79 -14.94 -63.34
N HIS A 58 20.51 -15.36 -62.29
CA HIS A 58 21.98 -15.62 -62.19
C HIS A 58 23.09 -14.72 -62.82
N LYS A 59 24.08 -14.28 -61.99
CA LYS A 59 25.46 -14.88 -61.88
C LYS A 59 26.39 -14.16 -60.87
N LYS A 60 27.44 -14.85 -60.40
CA LYS A 60 28.69 -14.32 -59.77
C LYS A 60 29.90 -14.75 -60.63
N PRO A 61 31.08 -14.11 -60.51
CA PRO A 61 32.19 -14.74 -59.76
C PRO A 61 32.98 -13.75 -58.85
N ARG A 62 34.30 -13.95 -58.64
CA ARG A 62 35.08 -13.59 -57.43
C ARG A 62 36.53 -13.13 -57.79
N LEU A 63 37.24 -12.56 -56.79
CA LEU A 63 38.71 -12.38 -56.64
C LEU A 63 39.36 -11.07 -57.14
N ALA A 64 40.03 -10.34 -56.23
CA ALA A 64 41.50 -10.15 -56.22
C ALA A 64 42.00 -9.24 -55.05
N GLU A 65 42.98 -9.74 -54.29
CA GLU A 65 43.95 -8.99 -53.46
C GLU A 65 45.27 -8.85 -54.27
N PRO A 66 46.38 -8.16 -53.86
CA PRO A 66 46.85 -7.73 -52.53
C PRO A 66 47.18 -6.20 -52.47
N ALA A 67 48.05 -5.58 -51.64
CA ALA A 67 49.14 -6.01 -50.75
C ALA A 67 49.43 -5.02 -49.59
N ALA A 68 50.58 -5.17 -48.90
CA ALA A 68 50.93 -4.50 -47.63
C ALA A 68 52.37 -3.92 -47.59
N SER A 69 52.71 -3.18 -46.52
CA SER A 69 54.09 -2.87 -46.10
C SER A 69 54.19 -2.59 -44.57
N GLU A 70 55.40 -2.72 -43.99
CA GLU A 70 55.68 -2.58 -42.53
C GLU A 70 56.93 -1.69 -42.25
N ALA A 71 57.40 -1.38 -41.03
CA ALA A 71 56.98 -1.67 -39.64
C ALA A 71 57.33 -0.42 -38.73
N LYS A 72 57.88 -0.41 -37.49
CA LYS A 72 58.60 -1.36 -36.61
C LYS A 72 58.30 -1.13 -35.10
N LYS A 73 58.20 -2.23 -34.36
CA LYS A 73 58.33 -2.48 -32.90
C LYS A 73 58.77 -1.34 -31.95
N ALA A 74 58.05 -1.24 -30.81
CA ALA A 74 58.64 -1.22 -29.45
C ALA A 74 57.62 -1.74 -28.40
N LEU A 75 58.10 -2.31 -27.29
CA LEU A 75 57.37 -2.81 -26.09
C LEU A 75 58.32 -2.63 -24.86
N PRO A 76 57.94 -2.86 -23.58
CA PRO A 76 56.67 -3.38 -23.03
C PRO A 76 56.10 -2.62 -21.79
N ARG A 77 54.85 -2.95 -21.38
CA ARG A 77 54.50 -3.47 -20.02
C ARG A 77 53.01 -3.87 -19.93
N GLN A 78 52.64 -4.53 -18.83
CA GLN A 78 51.43 -5.36 -18.69
C GLN A 78 50.20 -4.61 -18.18
N ALA A 79 49.00 -5.13 -18.53
CA ALA A 79 47.72 -4.84 -17.89
C ALA A 79 46.88 -6.14 -17.82
N PRO A 80 46.07 -6.39 -16.78
CA PRO A 80 45.19 -7.57 -16.70
C PRO A 80 43.94 -7.49 -17.58
N LEU A 81 43.30 -8.65 -17.77
CA LEU A 81 42.16 -8.91 -18.66
C LEU A 81 40.82 -8.32 -18.15
N PRO A 82 39.92 -7.87 -19.04
CA PRO A 82 38.49 -7.74 -18.76
C PRO A 82 37.74 -9.08 -18.93
N ALA A 83 36.57 -9.21 -18.31
CA ALA A 83 35.70 -10.39 -18.43
C ALA A 83 34.77 -10.33 -19.66
N GLU A 84 34.26 -11.50 -20.08
CA GLU A 84 33.45 -11.67 -21.28
C GLU A 84 31.99 -11.20 -21.12
N GLN A 85 31.36 -10.92 -22.26
CA GLN A 85 29.95 -10.51 -22.36
C GLN A 85 29.06 -11.73 -22.61
N GLN A 86 27.89 -11.78 -21.96
CA GLN A 86 26.81 -12.70 -22.32
C GLN A 86 25.73 -11.97 -23.14
N PRO A 87 25.08 -12.64 -24.12
CA PRO A 87 24.05 -12.04 -24.95
C PRO A 87 22.72 -11.87 -24.21
N ALA A 88 21.82 -11.08 -24.79
CA ALA A 88 20.44 -10.91 -24.30
C ALA A 88 19.48 -11.85 -25.04
N ASP A 89 18.51 -12.40 -24.31
CA ASP A 89 17.32 -13.08 -24.84
C ASP A 89 16.06 -12.24 -24.56
N GLU A 90 15.08 -12.33 -25.47
CA GLU A 90 13.87 -11.50 -25.45
C GLU A 90 12.73 -12.22 -24.71
N HIS A 91 12.38 -11.75 -23.50
CA HIS A 91 11.22 -12.25 -22.76
C HIS A 91 9.97 -11.38 -23.01
N GLU A 92 8.89 -12.02 -23.45
CA GLU A 92 7.53 -11.49 -23.24
C GLU A 92 7.25 -11.50 -21.73
N ALA A 93 6.98 -10.32 -21.17
CA ALA A 93 6.82 -10.16 -19.72
C ALA A 93 5.35 -10.31 -19.30
N GLU A 94 5.07 -11.27 -18.41
CA GLU A 94 3.91 -11.17 -17.52
C GLU A 94 4.02 -9.89 -16.68
N GLU A 95 2.89 -9.26 -16.33
CA GLU A 95 2.91 -8.07 -15.48
C GLU A 95 3.43 -8.45 -14.07
N PRO A 96 4.58 -7.92 -13.62
CA PRO A 96 5.06 -8.21 -12.28
C PRO A 96 4.08 -7.64 -11.26
N GLN A 97 3.75 -8.44 -10.25
CA GLN A 97 3.02 -7.95 -9.08
C GLN A 97 3.74 -6.71 -8.55
N ALA A 98 2.99 -5.61 -8.41
CA ALA A 98 3.60 -4.32 -8.10
C ALA A 98 4.35 -4.41 -6.77
N GLU A 99 5.67 -4.18 -6.80
CA GLU A 99 6.44 -3.94 -5.59
C GLU A 99 5.79 -2.76 -4.86
N GLU A 100 5.22 -3.04 -3.69
CA GLU A 100 4.86 -2.03 -2.72
C GLU A 100 6.16 -1.40 -2.25
N ALA A 101 6.59 -0.33 -2.94
CA ALA A 101 7.76 0.43 -2.58
C ALA A 101 7.63 0.85 -1.11
N GLU A 102 8.45 0.24 -0.25
CA GLU A 102 8.41 0.44 1.19
C GLU A 102 8.48 1.93 1.47
N ALA A 103 7.39 2.48 2.01
CA ALA A 103 7.33 3.90 2.30
C ALA A 103 8.23 4.17 3.50
N GLU A 104 9.41 4.73 3.24
CA GLU A 104 10.42 5.12 4.25
C GLU A 104 9.73 5.64 5.51
N GLU A 105 9.96 4.99 6.66
CA GLU A 105 9.31 5.36 7.91
C GLU A 105 9.84 6.71 8.41
N GLU A 106 9.24 7.81 7.92
CA GLU A 106 9.55 9.18 8.28
C GLU A 106 9.53 9.34 9.81
N GLU A 107 10.71 9.57 10.41
CA GLU A 107 10.94 9.51 11.85
C GLU A 107 10.00 10.45 12.61
N VAL A 108 9.04 9.87 13.34
CA VAL A 108 7.98 10.63 14.02
C VAL A 108 8.50 11.23 15.32
N LEU A 109 9.16 12.39 15.20
CA LEU A 109 9.62 13.18 16.35
C LEU A 109 8.49 13.41 17.37
N THR A 110 8.81 13.17 18.65
CA THR A 110 7.92 13.47 19.78
C THR A 110 7.67 14.97 19.90
N TRP A 111 6.69 15.33 20.75
CA TRP A 111 6.41 16.72 21.07
C TRP A 111 7.67 17.48 21.55
N GLU A 112 8.41 16.88 22.48
CA GLU A 112 9.62 17.42 23.09
C GLU A 112 10.72 17.61 22.04
N GLN A 113 10.95 16.59 21.20
CA GLN A 113 11.94 16.63 20.12
C GLN A 113 11.62 17.71 19.07
N ARG A 114 10.34 17.94 18.73
CA ARG A 114 9.95 19.05 17.83
C ARG A 114 10.26 20.42 18.45
N VAL A 115 9.97 20.60 19.74
CA VAL A 115 10.27 21.85 20.45
C VAL A 115 11.78 22.08 20.56
N GLU A 116 12.56 21.05 20.91
CA GLU A 116 14.03 21.14 20.96
C GLU A 116 14.62 21.44 19.57
N ALA A 117 14.18 20.74 18.53
CA ALA A 117 14.63 20.99 17.15
C ALA A 117 14.28 22.41 16.68
N ALA A 118 13.11 22.95 17.06
CA ALA A 118 12.73 24.34 16.75
C ALA A 118 13.60 25.36 17.51
N CYS A 119 13.89 25.13 18.80
CA CYS A 119 14.85 25.94 19.57
C CYS A 119 16.23 25.94 18.91
N LEU A 120 16.79 24.77 18.58
CA LEU A 120 18.10 24.63 17.94
C LEU A 120 18.13 25.25 16.53
N THR A 121 17.02 25.19 15.80
CA THR A 121 16.91 25.79 14.45
C THR A 121 17.04 27.31 14.49
N TRP A 122 16.43 27.96 15.49
CA TRP A 122 16.33 29.43 15.58
C TRP A 122 17.16 30.07 16.71
N ALA A 123 18.11 29.31 17.28
CA ALA A 123 19.08 29.83 18.24
C ALA A 123 19.98 30.94 17.64
N PHE A 124 20.55 31.78 18.50
CA PHE A 124 21.46 32.85 18.09
C PHE A 124 22.68 32.32 17.32
N GLU A 125 22.90 32.83 16.11
CA GLU A 125 23.97 32.46 15.19
C GLU A 125 24.88 33.69 14.97
N GLU A 126 26.17 33.57 15.30
CA GLU A 126 27.11 34.69 15.13
C GLU A 126 27.48 34.87 13.64
N GLY A 127 27.55 36.11 13.18
CA GLY A 127 27.76 36.43 11.75
C GLY A 127 26.54 36.22 10.85
N ALA A 128 25.37 35.92 11.42
CA ALA A 128 24.08 35.82 10.73
C ALA A 128 23.76 37.07 9.89
N ARG A 129 23.22 36.88 8.68
CA ARG A 129 23.05 37.95 7.68
C ARG A 129 21.60 38.10 7.22
N PRO A 130 21.07 39.33 7.06
CA PRO A 130 19.68 39.56 6.66
C PRO A 130 19.38 39.19 5.19
N GLU A 131 20.39 39.08 4.33
CA GLU A 131 20.30 38.65 2.94
C GLU A 131 20.51 37.14 2.72
N ASP A 132 21.06 36.41 3.71
CA ASP A 132 21.27 34.96 3.61
C ASP A 132 19.97 34.20 3.93
N LEU A 133 19.42 33.53 2.92
CA LEU A 133 18.19 32.75 3.04
C LEU A 133 18.30 31.66 4.12
N GLY A 134 19.49 31.08 4.34
CA GLY A 134 19.72 30.04 5.34
C GLY A 134 19.95 30.54 6.77
N SER A 135 19.90 31.86 7.02
CA SER A 135 20.25 32.45 8.32
C SER A 135 19.05 32.78 9.22
N VAL A 136 19.27 32.78 10.54
CA VAL A 136 18.28 33.23 11.53
C VAL A 136 17.97 34.73 11.44
N ALA A 137 18.93 35.54 10.97
CA ALA A 137 18.76 36.98 10.84
C ALA A 137 18.03 37.41 9.55
N PHE A 138 17.65 36.47 8.68
CA PHE A 138 17.02 36.75 7.39
C PHE A 138 15.81 37.67 7.53
N HIS A 139 15.81 38.75 6.75
CA HIS A 139 14.76 39.75 6.73
C HIS A 139 14.12 39.81 5.33
N PRO A 140 12.85 39.37 5.14
CA PRO A 140 12.22 39.19 3.83
C PRO A 140 12.36 40.32 2.79
N ALA A 141 12.53 41.58 3.22
CA ALA A 141 12.69 42.71 2.31
C ALA A 141 14.03 42.73 1.54
N THR A 142 15.08 42.03 2.01
CA THR A 142 16.40 41.99 1.32
C THR A 142 16.31 41.34 -0.06
N VAL A 143 15.50 40.29 -0.20
CA VAL A 143 15.28 39.58 -1.48
C VAL A 143 14.69 40.49 -2.55
N GLY A 144 13.88 41.49 -2.17
CA GLY A 144 13.34 42.49 -3.11
C GLY A 144 14.42 43.33 -3.78
N GLN A 145 15.58 43.51 -3.15
CA GLN A 145 16.74 44.19 -3.73
C GLN A 145 17.51 43.29 -4.72
N ALA A 146 17.49 41.96 -4.50
CA ALA A 146 18.21 40.99 -5.32
C ALA A 146 17.39 40.43 -6.52
N CYS A 147 16.06 40.44 -6.42
CA CYS A 147 15.16 39.95 -7.49
C CYS A 147 14.40 41.06 -8.22
N GLY A 148 14.46 42.32 -7.75
CA GLY A 148 13.74 43.45 -8.32
C GLY A 148 12.24 43.45 -8.00
N LYS A 149 11.45 44.18 -8.78
CA LYS A 149 9.98 44.07 -8.72
C LYS A 149 9.56 42.73 -9.31
N VAL A 150 8.89 41.89 -8.53
CA VAL A 150 8.39 40.58 -8.98
C VAL A 150 6.90 40.44 -8.71
N ASP A 151 6.16 40.00 -9.72
CA ASP A 151 4.71 39.83 -9.65
C ASP A 151 4.28 38.55 -8.89
N ARG A 152 5.19 37.59 -8.68
CA ARG A 152 4.99 36.21 -8.15
C ARG A 152 6.27 35.70 -7.48
N LEU A 153 6.20 34.68 -6.62
CA LEU A 153 7.37 33.97 -6.07
C LEU A 153 8.24 33.37 -7.20
N PRO A 154 9.53 33.79 -7.36
CA PRO A 154 10.46 33.16 -8.29
C PRO A 154 10.80 31.73 -7.91
N PHE A 155 10.87 30.83 -8.89
CA PHE A 155 11.33 29.46 -8.67
C PHE A 155 12.81 29.42 -8.21
N ARG A 156 13.69 30.31 -8.70
CA ARG A 156 15.06 30.48 -8.17
C ARG A 156 15.16 30.71 -6.65
N LEU A 157 14.14 31.30 -6.01
CA LEU A 157 14.14 31.50 -4.56
C LEU A 157 13.86 30.19 -3.82
N LEU A 158 12.99 29.35 -4.37
CA LEU A 158 12.83 27.96 -3.91
C LEU A 158 14.08 27.13 -4.23
N SER A 159 14.69 27.28 -5.41
CA SER A 159 15.94 26.59 -5.76
C SER A 159 17.03 26.85 -4.73
N ALA A 160 17.22 28.09 -4.29
CA ALA A 160 18.19 28.42 -3.25
C ALA A 160 17.89 27.73 -1.90
N ALA A 161 16.62 27.52 -1.53
CA ALA A 161 16.26 26.73 -0.36
C ALA A 161 16.39 25.21 -0.58
N LEU A 162 16.28 24.73 -1.82
CA LEU A 162 16.53 23.35 -2.19
C LEU A 162 18.04 23.03 -2.29
N GLU A 163 18.90 24.01 -2.61
CA GLU A 163 20.36 23.90 -2.51
C GLU A 163 20.81 23.66 -1.04
N GLU A 164 20.05 24.16 -0.06
CA GLU A 164 20.26 23.94 1.38
C GLU A 164 19.53 22.70 1.93
N SER A 165 18.77 21.98 1.11
CA SER A 165 18.01 20.80 1.56
C SER A 165 18.93 19.62 1.85
N GLY A 166 18.94 19.18 3.11
CA GLY A 166 19.91 18.22 3.66
C GLY A 166 20.84 18.85 4.70
N ASN A 167 21.02 20.18 4.69
CA ASN A 167 21.89 20.91 5.63
C ASN A 167 21.21 21.14 7.00
N GLY A 168 20.44 20.16 7.48
CA GLY A 168 19.71 20.18 8.76
C GLY A 168 18.91 21.46 8.98
N ALA A 169 19.20 22.15 10.09
CA ALA A 169 18.58 23.41 10.47
C ALA A 169 18.68 24.50 9.38
N ARG A 170 19.78 24.56 8.62
CA ARG A 170 19.99 25.60 7.59
C ARG A 170 19.00 25.46 6.42
N GLY A 171 18.72 24.22 5.99
CA GLY A 171 17.68 23.94 4.99
C GLY A 171 16.27 24.24 5.49
N LEU A 172 15.97 23.92 6.76
CA LEU A 172 14.70 24.24 7.39
C LEU A 172 14.49 25.76 7.51
N ARG A 173 15.52 26.52 7.91
CA ARG A 173 15.50 27.99 7.91
C ARG A 173 15.28 28.53 6.50
N ALA A 174 16.03 28.03 5.51
CA ALA A 174 15.91 28.48 4.13
C ALA A 174 14.48 28.32 3.59
N LEU A 175 13.86 27.15 3.75
CA LEU A 175 12.49 26.92 3.32
C LEU A 175 11.48 27.78 4.11
N SER A 176 11.67 27.94 5.42
CA SER A 176 10.84 28.83 6.26
C SER A 176 10.93 30.28 5.76
N ASN A 177 12.12 30.73 5.39
CA ASN A 177 12.40 32.08 4.93
C ASN A 177 11.81 32.35 3.52
N VAL A 178 11.70 31.33 2.65
CA VAL A 178 10.89 31.42 1.41
C VAL A 178 9.41 31.65 1.72
N VAL A 179 8.83 30.93 2.68
CA VAL A 179 7.43 31.13 3.09
C VAL A 179 7.24 32.52 3.73
N ARG A 180 8.15 32.96 4.61
CA ARG A 180 8.14 34.34 5.16
C ARG A 180 8.22 35.40 4.05
N TRP A 181 8.95 35.14 2.96
CA TRP A 181 8.95 36.03 1.80
C TRP A 181 7.57 36.12 1.13
N VAL A 182 6.89 35.00 0.90
CA VAL A 182 5.52 35.00 0.34
C VAL A 182 4.57 35.80 1.23
N LEU A 183 4.59 35.54 2.55
CA LEU A 183 3.71 36.20 3.52
C LEU A 183 3.93 37.71 3.60
N CYS A 184 5.16 38.21 3.44
CA CYS A 184 5.43 39.65 3.50
C CYS A 184 5.35 40.36 2.14
N HIS A 185 5.73 39.71 1.03
CA HIS A 185 6.01 40.38 -0.24
C HIS A 185 5.22 39.89 -1.46
N SER A 186 4.58 38.71 -1.43
CA SER A 186 3.79 38.29 -2.59
C SER A 186 2.50 39.12 -2.71
N PRO A 187 2.15 39.61 -3.92
CA PRO A 187 0.85 40.21 -4.19
C PRO A 187 -0.27 39.15 -4.29
N ASP A 188 0.07 37.89 -4.57
CA ASP A 188 -0.85 36.75 -4.62
C ASP A 188 -0.37 35.66 -3.65
N LYS A 189 -0.56 35.93 -2.35
CA LYS A 189 -0.14 35.05 -1.24
C LYS A 189 -0.81 33.68 -1.30
N ASP A 190 -2.10 33.66 -1.65
CA ASP A 190 -2.88 32.42 -1.76
C ASP A 190 -2.36 31.55 -2.90
N GLY A 191 -2.24 32.11 -4.10
CA GLY A 191 -1.78 31.38 -5.27
C GLY A 191 -0.31 30.96 -5.17
N ASP A 192 0.58 31.80 -4.63
CA ASP A 192 2.00 31.44 -4.46
C ASP A 192 2.22 30.40 -3.36
N LEU A 193 1.53 30.50 -2.22
CA LEU A 193 1.66 29.51 -1.15
C LEU A 193 0.97 28.18 -1.55
N SER A 194 -0.18 28.23 -2.22
CA SER A 194 -0.84 27.05 -2.79
C SER A 194 0.02 26.38 -3.85
N ALA A 195 0.68 27.15 -4.71
CA ALA A 195 1.62 26.63 -5.71
C ALA A 195 2.86 26.00 -5.06
N LEU A 196 3.45 26.67 -4.07
CA LEU A 196 4.58 26.16 -3.29
C LEU A 196 4.25 24.83 -2.60
N LEU A 197 3.08 24.73 -1.95
CA LEU A 197 2.63 23.48 -1.31
C LEU A 197 2.22 22.40 -2.32
N LEU A 198 1.68 22.75 -3.49
CA LEU A 198 1.43 21.76 -4.55
C LEU A 198 2.76 21.15 -5.03
N VAL A 199 3.71 22.02 -5.40
CA VAL A 199 5.05 21.67 -5.89
C VAL A 199 5.84 20.85 -4.86
N LEU A 200 5.69 21.16 -3.56
CA LEU A 200 6.44 20.47 -2.49
C LEU A 200 5.73 19.25 -1.90
N LEU A 201 4.41 19.05 -2.02
CA LEU A 201 3.73 17.91 -1.35
C LEU A 201 3.16 16.86 -2.32
N HIS A 202 2.77 17.21 -3.54
CA HIS A 202 1.95 16.33 -4.40
C HIS A 202 2.77 15.55 -5.45
N ARG A 203 3.64 14.64 -4.98
CA ARG A 203 4.72 14.03 -5.78
C ARG A 203 4.51 12.57 -6.25
N LYS A 204 3.29 12.02 -6.25
CA LYS A 204 3.05 10.59 -6.57
C LYS A 204 3.15 10.29 -8.09
N VAL A 205 4.36 10.07 -8.61
CA VAL A 205 4.62 9.95 -10.07
C VAL A 205 5.00 8.54 -10.54
N SER A 206 4.63 8.18 -11.78
CA SER A 206 5.31 7.13 -12.54
C SER A 206 6.66 7.64 -13.09
N ALA A 207 7.75 7.38 -12.36
CA ALA A 207 9.09 7.87 -12.69
C ALA A 207 9.54 7.48 -14.13
N LYS A 208 9.25 6.25 -14.56
CA LYS A 208 9.58 5.72 -15.90
C LYS A 208 8.93 6.52 -17.04
N LEU A 209 7.70 7.00 -16.83
CA LEU A 209 6.96 7.77 -17.83
C LEU A 209 7.45 9.23 -17.89
N VAL A 210 7.79 9.83 -16.75
CA VAL A 210 8.36 11.19 -16.72
C VAL A 210 9.77 11.24 -17.25
N GLN A 211 10.66 10.30 -16.89
CA GLN A 211 12.05 10.27 -17.37
C GLN A 211 12.11 10.38 -18.91
N ARG A 212 11.26 9.64 -19.63
CA ARG A 212 11.17 9.74 -21.10
C ARG A 212 10.77 11.14 -21.59
N HIS A 213 9.67 11.69 -21.09
CA HIS A 213 9.16 12.98 -21.56
C HIS A 213 10.06 14.15 -21.14
N LEU A 214 10.74 14.03 -19.99
CA LEU A 214 11.68 15.02 -19.49
C LEU A 214 12.99 15.00 -20.27
N VAL A 215 13.54 13.82 -20.61
CA VAL A 215 14.67 13.69 -21.55
C VAL A 215 14.32 14.30 -22.91
N ASP A 216 13.18 13.95 -23.49
CA ASP A 216 12.75 14.47 -24.80
C ASP A 216 12.61 16.01 -24.76
N ALA A 217 12.11 16.57 -23.66
CA ALA A 217 12.01 18.01 -23.44
C ALA A 217 13.37 18.69 -23.20
N ILE A 218 14.31 18.05 -22.48
CA ILE A 218 15.68 18.54 -22.27
C ILE A 218 16.44 18.60 -23.60
N VAL A 219 16.38 17.54 -24.42
CA VAL A 219 16.97 17.52 -25.77
C VAL A 219 16.43 18.68 -26.60
N ALA A 220 15.11 18.90 -26.59
CA ALA A 220 14.46 19.96 -27.36
C ALA A 220 14.67 21.38 -26.81
N SER A 221 14.92 21.55 -25.51
CA SER A 221 15.12 22.87 -24.87
C SER A 221 16.57 23.32 -24.92
N PHE A 222 17.49 22.42 -24.56
CA PHE A 222 18.89 22.74 -24.33
C PHE A 222 19.80 22.37 -25.50
N GLY A 223 19.35 21.47 -26.39
CA GLY A 223 20.06 21.12 -27.61
C GLY A 223 21.27 20.23 -27.34
N LEU A 224 21.02 19.00 -26.91
CA LEU A 224 22.03 17.93 -26.80
C LEU A 224 22.47 17.42 -28.20
N LYS A 225 22.99 18.32 -29.03
CA LYS A 225 23.21 18.12 -30.48
C LYS A 225 24.14 16.96 -30.83
N ASP A 226 25.07 16.64 -29.93
CA ASP A 226 26.10 15.62 -30.14
C ASP A 226 25.68 14.22 -29.63
N MET A 227 24.46 14.10 -29.06
CA MET A 227 23.92 12.86 -28.50
C MET A 227 22.72 12.38 -29.33
N ALA A 228 22.78 11.12 -29.80
CA ALA A 228 21.61 10.47 -30.39
C ALA A 228 20.48 10.34 -29.36
N THR A 229 19.22 10.52 -29.77
CA THR A 229 18.05 10.47 -28.86
C THR A 229 17.94 9.16 -28.09
N ALA A 230 18.43 8.05 -28.64
CA ALA A 230 18.54 6.77 -27.93
C ALA A 230 19.53 6.83 -26.76
N ALA A 231 20.72 7.40 -26.96
CA ALA A 231 21.72 7.60 -25.92
C ALA A 231 21.24 8.61 -24.86
N ALA A 232 20.57 9.69 -25.26
CA ALA A 232 19.95 10.63 -24.32
C ALA A 232 18.89 9.97 -23.42
N ARG A 233 18.17 8.97 -23.92
CA ARG A 233 17.19 8.18 -23.15
C ARG A 233 17.81 7.06 -22.30
N ALA A 234 19.10 6.78 -22.46
CA ALA A 234 19.86 5.88 -21.59
C ALA A 234 20.49 6.60 -20.37
N ILE A 235 20.43 7.93 -20.31
CA ILE A 235 20.90 8.72 -19.16
C ILE A 235 20.09 8.34 -17.91
N SER A 236 20.78 8.00 -16.82
CA SER A 236 20.11 7.60 -15.59
C SER A 236 19.29 8.76 -14.99
N PRO A 237 18.28 8.47 -14.15
CA PRO A 237 17.56 9.51 -13.43
C PRO A 237 18.47 10.40 -12.57
N ALA A 238 19.56 9.87 -12.02
CA ALA A 238 20.49 10.65 -11.19
C ALA A 238 21.31 11.66 -12.02
N GLU A 239 21.82 11.27 -13.19
CA GLU A 239 22.71 12.09 -14.03
C GLU A 239 21.96 13.12 -14.90
N LEU A 240 20.64 12.98 -15.05
CA LEU A 240 19.85 13.83 -15.94
C LEU A 240 19.87 15.31 -15.53
N ALA A 241 19.87 15.59 -14.24
CA ALA A 241 19.88 16.97 -13.72
C ALA A 241 21.20 17.69 -13.99
N ASP A 242 22.34 17.03 -13.77
CA ASP A 242 23.66 17.58 -14.09
C ASP A 242 23.88 17.71 -15.60
N THR A 243 23.39 16.74 -16.39
CA THR A 243 23.39 16.83 -17.85
C THR A 243 22.56 18.04 -18.33
N ALA A 244 21.37 18.23 -17.78
CA ALA A 244 20.49 19.34 -18.12
C ALA A 244 21.11 20.70 -17.75
N LEU A 245 21.71 20.82 -16.56
CA LEU A 245 22.42 22.02 -16.13
C LEU A 245 23.61 22.33 -17.05
N ALA A 246 24.47 21.35 -17.31
CA ALA A 246 25.64 21.49 -18.18
C ALA A 246 25.28 21.79 -19.64
N ALA A 247 24.10 21.33 -20.11
CA ALA A 247 23.57 21.70 -21.42
C ALA A 247 23.05 23.16 -21.44
N ARG A 248 22.28 23.56 -20.42
CA ARG A 248 21.75 24.93 -20.29
C ARG A 248 22.88 25.96 -20.18
N GLN A 249 23.93 25.67 -19.41
CA GLN A 249 25.12 26.54 -19.26
C GLN A 249 25.93 26.71 -20.55
N LYS A 250 25.79 25.83 -21.55
CA LYS A 250 26.39 26.00 -22.88
C LYS A 250 25.56 26.88 -23.82
N GLN A 251 24.29 27.17 -23.49
CA GLN A 251 23.44 28.02 -24.32
C GLN A 251 23.72 29.50 -24.10
N ARG A 252 24.11 30.20 -25.17
CA ARG A 252 24.19 31.67 -25.18
C ARG A 252 22.81 32.25 -25.51
N THR A 253 22.23 33.01 -24.59
CA THR A 253 20.97 33.75 -24.78
C THR A 253 21.24 35.21 -25.14
N LEU A 254 20.55 35.75 -26.15
CA LEU A 254 20.64 37.18 -26.52
C LEU A 254 19.92 38.11 -25.53
N PHE A 255 18.95 37.57 -24.79
CA PHE A 255 18.19 38.27 -23.75
C PHE A 255 17.98 37.31 -22.57
N GLN A 256 17.99 37.81 -21.33
CA GLN A 256 17.55 37.02 -20.17
C GLN A 256 16.03 36.76 -20.26
N PRO A 257 15.56 35.52 -20.02
CA PRO A 257 14.12 35.21 -20.04
C PRO A 257 13.39 35.84 -18.84
N LYS A 258 12.07 36.06 -18.94
CA LYS A 258 11.25 36.37 -17.74
C LYS A 258 11.38 35.20 -16.77
N LEU A 259 11.83 35.50 -15.55
CA LEU A 259 12.03 34.55 -14.45
C LEU A 259 10.87 33.55 -14.37
N LEU A 260 11.21 32.29 -14.13
CA LEU A 260 10.23 31.25 -13.86
C LEU A 260 9.61 31.48 -12.47
N SER A 261 8.29 31.43 -12.37
CA SER A 261 7.57 31.51 -11.09
C SER A 261 7.12 30.14 -10.59
N ILE A 262 6.92 30.02 -9.27
CA ILE A 262 6.40 28.79 -8.65
C ILE A 262 5.02 28.39 -9.23
N ALA A 263 4.19 29.38 -9.56
CA ALA A 263 2.84 29.18 -10.09
C ALA A 263 2.85 28.52 -11.47
N GLU A 264 3.86 28.81 -12.30
CA GLU A 264 4.02 28.21 -13.63
C GLU A 264 4.51 26.76 -13.54
N VAL A 265 5.38 26.44 -12.57
CA VAL A 265 5.77 25.04 -12.26
C VAL A 265 4.56 24.26 -11.71
N ALA A 266 3.80 24.86 -10.79
CA ALA A 266 2.60 24.29 -10.20
C ALA A 266 1.50 24.03 -11.25
N ALA A 267 1.32 24.93 -12.22
CA ALA A 267 0.36 24.74 -13.31
C ALA A 267 0.66 23.47 -14.13
N VAL A 268 1.91 23.27 -14.56
CA VAL A 268 2.31 22.08 -15.33
C VAL A 268 2.09 20.78 -14.52
N ILE A 269 2.40 20.80 -13.22
CA ILE A 269 2.15 19.66 -12.30
C ILE A 269 0.64 19.42 -12.08
N LYS A 270 -0.18 20.48 -12.07
CA LYS A 270 -1.64 20.38 -11.91
C LYS A 270 -2.30 19.83 -13.17
N GLU A 271 -2.02 20.41 -14.33
CA GLU A 271 -2.64 20.08 -15.63
C GLU A 271 -2.35 18.64 -16.06
N HIS A 272 -1.12 18.17 -15.87
CA HIS A 272 -0.72 16.82 -16.24
C HIS A 272 -0.90 15.86 -15.06
N ALA A 273 -2.12 15.34 -14.87
CA ALA A 273 -2.43 14.37 -13.80
C ALA A 273 -1.59 13.08 -13.84
N VAL A 274 -0.98 12.74 -14.99
CA VAL A 274 0.07 11.71 -15.12
C VAL A 274 1.32 12.00 -14.26
N LEU A 275 1.59 13.27 -13.95
CA LEU A 275 2.62 13.69 -13.00
C LEU A 275 2.21 13.46 -11.52
N ARG A 276 1.01 12.92 -11.26
CA ARG A 276 0.43 12.75 -9.91
C ARG A 276 -0.35 11.44 -9.68
N THR A 277 -0.45 10.56 -10.70
CA THR A 277 -1.20 9.30 -10.64
C THR A 277 -0.53 8.21 -11.49
N ARG A 278 -0.60 6.94 -11.06
CA ARG A 278 0.06 5.82 -11.75
C ARG A 278 -0.64 5.36 -13.05
N HIS A 279 -1.95 5.61 -13.18
CA HIS A 279 -2.80 4.98 -14.23
C HIS A 279 -3.18 5.91 -15.40
N VAL A 280 -2.88 7.21 -15.33
CA VAL A 280 -3.23 8.17 -16.39
C VAL A 280 -2.17 8.19 -17.49
N LYS A 281 -2.58 7.93 -18.74
CA LYS A 281 -1.70 8.03 -19.92
C LYS A 281 -1.30 9.49 -20.19
N ALA A 282 -0.05 9.72 -20.56
CA ALA A 282 0.44 11.06 -20.87
C ALA A 282 -0.20 11.63 -22.14
N ASN A 283 -0.67 12.88 -22.07
CA ASN A 283 -1.21 13.62 -23.21
C ASN A 283 -0.06 14.22 -24.05
N HIS A 284 -0.25 14.34 -25.37
CA HIS A 284 0.70 14.91 -26.33
C HIS A 284 1.18 16.33 -25.98
N ALA A 285 0.44 17.08 -25.16
CA ALA A 285 0.84 18.40 -24.69
C ALA A 285 2.00 18.41 -23.67
N LEU A 286 2.26 17.31 -22.95
CA LEU A 286 3.23 17.26 -21.84
C LEU A 286 4.68 17.61 -22.26
N PRO A 287 5.26 17.04 -23.34
CA PRO A 287 6.61 17.41 -23.78
C PRO A 287 6.72 18.89 -24.16
N ASP A 288 5.65 19.46 -24.71
CA ASP A 288 5.56 20.86 -25.12
C ASP A 288 5.48 21.82 -23.92
N ALA A 289 4.75 21.42 -22.86
CA ALA A 289 4.71 22.13 -21.59
C ALA A 289 6.07 22.08 -20.88
N LEU A 290 6.69 20.90 -20.77
CA LEU A 290 8.02 20.72 -20.19
C LEU A 290 9.08 21.53 -20.96
N ARG A 291 9.04 21.56 -22.30
CA ARG A 291 9.95 22.37 -23.12
C ARG A 291 9.80 23.87 -22.85
N LYS A 292 8.56 24.37 -22.71
CA LYS A 292 8.29 25.78 -22.36
C LYS A 292 8.78 26.13 -20.96
N LEU A 293 8.67 25.20 -20.01
CA LEU A 293 9.11 25.36 -18.63
C LEU A 293 10.65 25.39 -18.53
N LEU A 294 11.32 24.36 -19.08
CA LEU A 294 12.78 24.25 -19.13
C LEU A 294 13.42 25.38 -19.93
N GLY A 295 12.83 25.78 -21.06
CA GLY A 295 13.33 26.89 -21.87
C GLY A 295 13.39 28.24 -21.14
N ARG A 296 12.69 28.38 -20.00
CA ARG A 296 12.65 29.58 -19.15
C ARG A 296 13.50 29.52 -17.88
N SER A 297 14.11 28.38 -17.52
CA SER A 297 14.99 28.34 -16.35
C SER A 297 16.25 29.20 -16.57
N VAL A 298 16.76 29.84 -15.52
CA VAL A 298 17.96 30.67 -15.61
C VAL A 298 19.21 29.82 -15.91
N VAL A 299 20.24 30.48 -16.45
CA VAL A 299 21.53 29.86 -16.81
C VAL A 299 22.47 29.88 -15.60
N GLU A 300 22.29 30.87 -14.73
CA GLU A 300 23.03 31.16 -13.52
C GLU A 300 22.54 30.30 -12.32
N GLY A 301 23.46 29.81 -11.48
CA GLY A 301 23.13 28.97 -10.32
C GLY A 301 22.67 27.55 -10.70
N ARG A 302 21.86 26.89 -9.86
CA ARG A 302 21.38 25.52 -10.07
C ARG A 302 19.87 25.41 -10.34
N GLU A 303 19.18 26.48 -10.72
CA GLU A 303 17.72 26.47 -10.93
C GLU A 303 17.27 25.36 -11.89
N THR A 304 17.98 25.19 -13.01
CA THR A 304 17.73 24.13 -13.99
C THR A 304 17.88 22.71 -13.39
N TRP A 305 18.85 22.51 -12.49
CA TRP A 305 19.12 21.23 -11.83
C TRP A 305 17.99 20.89 -10.85
N HIS A 306 17.61 21.82 -9.98
CA HIS A 306 16.50 21.63 -9.04
C HIS A 306 15.16 21.46 -9.74
N LEU A 307 14.90 22.18 -10.85
CA LEU A 307 13.71 21.99 -11.67
C LEU A 307 13.62 20.56 -12.22
N VAL A 308 14.72 20.04 -12.78
CA VAL A 308 14.76 18.68 -13.32
C VAL A 308 14.60 17.63 -12.22
N ARG A 309 15.34 17.72 -11.11
CA ARG A 309 15.19 16.77 -9.99
C ARG A 309 13.78 16.79 -9.41
N LEU A 310 13.19 17.97 -9.20
CA LEU A 310 11.84 18.10 -8.68
C LEU A 310 10.80 17.43 -9.61
N LEU A 311 10.93 17.62 -10.92
CA LEU A 311 10.06 16.94 -11.91
C LEU A 311 10.25 15.41 -11.92
N GLN A 312 11.44 14.91 -11.57
CA GLN A 312 11.71 13.48 -11.39
C GLN A 312 11.26 12.92 -10.03
N ASN A 313 10.68 13.73 -9.13
CA ASN A 313 10.47 13.42 -7.72
C ASN A 313 11.78 13.01 -6.99
N GLN A 314 12.84 13.79 -7.21
CA GLN A 314 14.10 13.71 -6.48
C GLN A 314 14.43 15.06 -5.84
N CYS A 315 15.21 15.07 -4.76
CA CYS A 315 15.69 16.30 -4.10
C CYS A 315 14.56 17.25 -3.66
N VAL A 316 13.66 16.77 -2.82
CA VAL A 316 12.60 17.59 -2.21
C VAL A 316 12.50 17.21 -0.72
N PRO A 317 12.52 18.16 0.23
CA PRO A 317 12.52 17.90 1.69
C PRO A 317 11.35 17.00 2.14
N SER A 318 11.45 16.39 3.32
CA SER A 318 10.38 15.49 3.82
C SER A 318 9.04 16.23 3.99
N SER A 319 7.91 15.51 4.03
CA SER A 319 6.59 16.14 4.18
C SER A 319 6.50 16.88 5.52
N ALA A 320 6.96 16.27 6.62
CA ALA A 320 7.06 16.92 7.92
C ALA A 320 7.98 18.16 7.88
N THR A 321 9.10 18.11 7.14
CA THR A 321 10.00 19.26 6.96
C THR A 321 9.30 20.44 6.29
N VAL A 322 8.45 20.19 5.29
CA VAL A 322 7.66 21.24 4.61
C VAL A 322 6.63 21.85 5.56
N PHE A 323 5.87 21.04 6.31
CA PHE A 323 4.90 21.57 7.27
C PHE A 323 5.56 22.32 8.43
N ARG A 324 6.70 21.83 8.94
CA ARG A 324 7.50 22.53 9.96
C ARG A 324 8.01 23.88 9.45
N ALA A 325 8.49 23.96 8.22
CA ALA A 325 8.92 25.22 7.61
C ALA A 325 7.77 26.25 7.50
N VAL A 326 6.56 25.79 7.16
CA VAL A 326 5.35 26.64 7.15
C VAL A 326 4.97 27.09 8.55
N ALA A 327 4.95 26.18 9.54
CA ALA A 327 4.68 26.51 10.94
C ALA A 327 5.64 27.58 11.46
N HIS A 328 6.94 27.36 11.25
CA HIS A 328 8.00 28.30 11.62
C HIS A 328 7.79 29.66 10.96
N ALA A 329 7.47 29.69 9.66
CA ALA A 329 7.27 30.92 8.91
C ALA A 329 6.07 31.75 9.37
N PHE A 330 4.91 31.13 9.62
CA PHE A 330 3.73 31.84 10.12
C PHE A 330 3.98 32.40 11.53
N VAL A 331 4.54 31.60 12.43
CA VAL A 331 4.86 32.02 13.80
C VAL A 331 5.90 33.16 13.82
N LEU A 332 6.94 33.10 12.98
CA LEU A 332 7.98 34.16 12.87
C LEU A 332 7.51 35.42 12.14
N THR A 333 6.46 35.36 11.33
CA THR A 333 5.88 36.54 10.67
C THR A 333 4.82 37.21 11.57
N GLY A 334 4.11 36.45 12.40
CA GLY A 334 3.19 37.00 13.40
C GLY A 334 3.86 37.55 14.67
N ALA A 335 5.10 37.16 14.96
CA ALA A 335 5.85 37.64 16.12
C ALA A 335 6.29 39.10 15.97
N SER A 336 5.94 39.96 16.93
CA SER A 336 6.31 41.39 16.93
C SER A 336 7.82 41.66 17.06
N ALA A 337 8.61 40.64 17.39
CA ALA A 337 10.06 40.64 17.36
C ALA A 337 10.56 39.21 17.09
N LEU A 338 11.70 39.07 16.40
CA LEU A 338 12.43 37.81 16.38
C LEU A 338 12.96 37.49 17.79
N PRO A 339 13.06 36.20 18.19
CA PRO A 339 13.62 35.85 19.48
C PRO A 339 15.08 36.32 19.55
N GLY A 340 15.37 37.12 20.57
CA GLY A 340 16.72 37.64 20.82
C GLY A 340 17.61 36.60 21.50
N LYS A 341 18.60 37.06 22.28
CA LYS A 341 19.41 36.19 23.14
C LYS A 341 18.66 35.62 24.36
N ASP A 342 17.35 35.86 24.48
CA ASP A 342 16.52 35.31 25.57
C ASP A 342 15.98 33.91 25.22
N SER A 343 16.52 32.92 25.90
CA SER A 343 16.14 31.51 25.78
C SER A 343 14.67 31.25 26.15
N ALA A 344 14.09 32.02 27.09
CA ALA A 344 12.71 31.84 27.51
C ALA A 344 11.72 32.22 26.39
N SER A 345 11.94 33.37 25.74
CA SER A 345 11.17 33.77 24.55
C SER A 345 11.28 32.76 23.40
N LEU A 346 12.49 32.25 23.15
CA LEU A 346 12.75 31.25 22.11
C LEU A 346 12.00 29.92 22.40
N GLN A 347 12.00 29.45 23.65
CA GLN A 347 11.32 28.22 24.04
C GLN A 347 9.79 28.34 23.93
N ALA A 348 9.20 29.48 24.30
CA ALA A 348 7.77 29.75 24.11
C ALA A 348 7.39 29.81 22.62
N LEU A 349 8.26 30.40 21.79
CA LEU A 349 8.08 30.44 20.34
C LEU A 349 8.18 29.04 19.71
N ALA A 350 9.16 28.24 20.12
CA ALA A 350 9.34 26.86 19.68
C ALA A 350 8.18 25.93 20.07
N GLN A 351 7.60 26.11 21.26
CA GLN A 351 6.34 25.46 21.63
C GLN A 351 5.20 25.87 20.70
N THR A 352 5.09 27.15 20.36
CA THR A 352 4.05 27.64 19.43
C THR A 352 4.23 27.04 18.03
N MET A 353 5.47 27.03 17.52
CA MET A 353 5.85 26.37 16.27
C MET A 353 5.42 24.90 16.22
N ALA A 354 5.69 24.12 17.28
CA ALA A 354 5.31 22.72 17.33
C ALA A 354 3.78 22.51 17.37
N ARG A 355 2.99 23.40 18.01
CA ARG A 355 1.51 23.35 17.95
C ARG A 355 1.01 23.65 16.54
N THR A 356 1.59 24.64 15.87
CA THR A 356 1.24 24.99 14.49
C THR A 356 1.63 23.87 13.51
N GLU A 357 2.78 23.21 13.68
CA GLU A 357 3.18 22.04 12.86
C GLU A 357 2.18 20.90 12.98
N ASP A 358 1.79 20.53 14.21
CA ASP A 358 0.83 19.44 14.44
C ASP A 358 -0.56 19.78 13.88
N THR A 359 -0.99 21.03 14.05
CA THR A 359 -2.28 21.49 13.51
C THR A 359 -2.26 21.55 11.98
N LEU A 360 -1.15 21.96 11.34
CA LEU A 360 -0.98 21.93 9.89
C LEU A 360 -1.08 20.50 9.33
N LEU A 361 -0.35 19.56 9.93
CA LEU A 361 -0.35 18.15 9.54
C LEU A 361 -1.78 17.57 9.60
N ARG A 362 -2.48 17.79 10.73
CA ARG A 362 -3.85 17.32 10.91
C ARG A 362 -4.83 18.03 9.98
N ALA A 363 -4.76 19.36 9.85
CA ALA A 363 -5.65 20.14 8.98
C ALA A 363 -5.51 19.72 7.51
N PHE A 364 -4.28 19.49 7.03
CA PHE A 364 -4.01 18.98 5.68
C PHE A 364 -4.64 17.59 5.46
N ALA A 365 -4.55 16.70 6.45
CA ALA A 365 -5.18 15.38 6.40
C ALA A 365 -6.72 15.44 6.51
N GLU A 366 -7.25 16.36 7.32
CA GLU A 366 -8.69 16.63 7.49
C GLU A 366 -9.35 17.25 6.23
N VAL A 367 -8.55 17.79 5.29
CA VAL A 367 -8.99 18.28 3.96
C VAL A 367 -8.51 17.44 2.77
N GLY A 368 -8.06 16.20 2.99
CA GLY A 368 -7.68 15.28 1.91
C GLY A 368 -6.46 15.72 1.10
N GLY A 369 -5.56 16.48 1.72
CA GLY A 369 -4.38 17.04 1.07
C GLY A 369 -4.65 18.24 0.16
N GLN A 370 -5.85 18.85 0.21
CA GLN A 370 -6.17 20.04 -0.57
C GLN A 370 -5.42 21.28 -0.05
N SER A 371 -4.20 21.49 -0.55
CA SER A 371 -3.30 22.58 -0.15
C SER A 371 -3.96 23.97 -0.18
N SER A 372 -4.84 24.24 -1.16
CA SER A 372 -5.55 25.52 -1.26
C SER A 372 -6.54 25.77 -0.11
N ARG A 373 -7.19 24.73 0.43
CA ARG A 373 -8.09 24.89 1.58
C ARG A 373 -7.30 25.16 2.86
N LEU A 374 -6.15 24.50 3.02
CA LEU A 374 -5.21 24.78 4.12
C LEU A 374 -4.66 26.22 4.05
N VAL A 375 -4.27 26.68 2.86
CA VAL A 375 -3.75 28.04 2.63
C VAL A 375 -4.81 29.11 2.90
N ALA A 376 -6.04 28.92 2.41
CA ALA A 376 -7.14 29.84 2.70
C ALA A 376 -7.45 29.95 4.21
N GLY A 377 -7.35 28.85 4.95
CA GLY A 377 -7.44 28.86 6.42
C GLY A 377 -6.31 29.67 7.06
N LEU A 378 -5.06 29.31 6.75
CA LEU A 378 -3.86 29.96 7.29
C LEU A 378 -3.76 31.48 7.02
N LEU A 379 -4.20 31.92 5.84
CA LEU A 379 -4.18 33.34 5.47
C LEU A 379 -5.36 34.14 6.06
N ALA A 380 -6.40 33.46 6.54
CA ALA A 380 -7.49 34.10 7.28
C ALA A 380 -7.16 34.21 8.79
N ASP A 381 -6.77 33.09 9.41
CA ASP A 381 -6.19 33.04 10.75
C ASP A 381 -5.35 31.75 10.92
N ALA A 382 -4.09 31.92 11.32
CA ALA A 382 -3.15 30.83 11.56
C ALA A 382 -3.22 30.26 13.00
N SER A 383 -4.14 30.73 13.83
CA SER A 383 -4.42 30.14 15.15
C SER A 383 -4.82 28.66 15.01
N PRO A 384 -4.39 27.77 15.93
CA PRO A 384 -4.76 26.36 15.87
C PRO A 384 -6.27 26.12 15.84
N GLU A 385 -7.03 26.95 16.55
CA GLU A 385 -8.48 26.87 16.70
C GLU A 385 -9.22 27.29 15.41
N ALA A 386 -8.82 28.40 14.77
CA ALA A 386 -9.43 28.85 13.52
C ALA A 386 -9.00 27.98 12.32
N LEU A 387 -7.76 27.49 12.32
CA LEU A 387 -7.29 26.54 11.31
C LEU A 387 -8.05 25.21 11.42
N ALA A 388 -8.29 24.72 12.64
CA ALA A 388 -9.12 23.55 12.90
C ALA A 388 -10.58 23.72 12.42
N ALA A 389 -11.16 24.91 12.61
CA ALA A 389 -12.53 25.19 12.15
C ALA A 389 -12.63 25.32 10.62
N SER A 390 -11.72 26.08 9.99
CA SER A 390 -11.70 26.31 8.54
C SER A 390 -11.36 25.04 7.74
N CYS A 391 -10.50 24.17 8.29
CA CYS A 391 -10.11 22.89 7.68
C CYS A 391 -10.94 21.69 8.16
N ALA A 392 -12.06 21.90 8.86
CA ALA A 392 -12.89 20.81 9.37
C ALA A 392 -13.36 19.84 8.26
N PRO A 393 -13.33 18.50 8.50
CA PRO A 393 -13.84 17.49 7.58
C PRO A 393 -15.27 17.72 7.09
N GLN A 394 -15.54 17.39 5.83
CA GLN A 394 -16.84 17.59 5.16
C GLN A 394 -17.18 16.41 4.24
N CYS A 395 -18.47 16.13 4.04
CA CYS A 395 -18.90 15.10 3.10
C CYS A 395 -18.51 15.46 1.66
N GLY A 396 -17.97 14.50 0.90
CA GLY A 396 -17.38 14.72 -0.43
C GLY A 396 -15.92 15.20 -0.42
N VAL A 397 -15.30 15.38 0.75
CA VAL A 397 -13.85 15.65 0.89
C VAL A 397 -13.23 14.52 1.72
N TYR A 398 -12.49 13.64 1.05
CA TYR A 398 -11.75 12.53 1.68
C TYR A 398 -10.89 13.00 2.86
N VAL A 399 -11.02 12.36 4.01
CA VAL A 399 -10.14 12.54 5.17
C VAL A 399 -9.05 11.49 5.10
N THR A 400 -7.78 11.87 5.14
CA THR A 400 -6.68 10.88 5.09
C THR A 400 -6.77 9.95 6.32
N PRO A 401 -6.82 8.61 6.15
CA PRO A 401 -7.20 7.70 7.22
C PRO A 401 -6.20 7.64 8.38
N THR A 402 -6.73 7.48 9.59
CA THR A 402 -5.95 7.12 10.79
C THR A 402 -5.37 5.72 10.60
N ARG A 403 -4.07 5.54 10.88
CA ARG A 403 -3.38 4.24 10.88
C ARG A 403 -3.21 3.72 12.30
N ALA A 404 -3.26 2.40 12.48
CA ALA A 404 -2.81 1.75 13.71
C ALA A 404 -1.28 1.69 13.75
N GLN A 405 -0.72 1.52 14.95
CA GLN A 405 0.63 0.98 15.11
C GLN A 405 0.56 -0.54 15.29
N VAL A 406 1.54 -1.27 14.76
CA VAL A 406 1.70 -2.72 14.94
C VAL A 406 2.81 -2.90 15.97
N LEU A 407 2.61 -3.81 16.93
CA LEU A 407 3.55 -4.11 18.01
C LEU A 407 3.75 -5.62 18.13
N ALA A 408 4.87 -6.05 18.71
CA ALA A 408 5.22 -7.46 18.79
C ALA A 408 4.44 -8.19 19.89
N SER A 409 3.92 -7.48 20.90
CA SER A 409 3.28 -8.11 22.05
C SER A 409 2.10 -7.35 22.65
N VAL A 410 1.19 -8.10 23.28
CA VAL A 410 0.03 -7.54 24.00
C VAL A 410 0.43 -6.69 25.22
N PRO A 411 1.41 -7.06 26.07
CA PRO A 411 1.83 -6.22 27.20
C PRO A 411 2.36 -4.85 26.76
N GLU A 412 3.22 -4.82 25.73
CA GLU A 412 3.76 -3.59 25.12
C GLU A 412 2.66 -2.69 24.57
N ALA A 413 1.65 -3.27 23.91
CA ALA A 413 0.49 -2.53 23.42
C ALA A 413 -0.36 -1.95 24.56
N LEU A 414 -0.53 -2.68 25.66
CA LEU A 414 -1.25 -2.19 26.85
C LEU A 414 -0.47 -1.10 27.58
N GLU A 415 0.85 -1.24 27.71
CA GLU A 415 1.72 -0.21 28.29
C GLU A 415 1.65 1.09 27.49
N ARG A 416 1.75 1.01 26.16
CA ARG A 416 1.66 2.16 25.25
C ARG A 416 0.26 2.78 25.18
N LEU A 417 -0.80 1.97 25.33
CA LEU A 417 -2.18 2.43 25.46
C LEU A 417 -2.48 3.01 26.85
N GLY A 418 -1.66 2.72 27.86
CA GLY A 418 -1.76 3.28 29.21
C GLY A 418 -3.06 2.92 29.94
N GLN A 419 -3.34 3.67 31.00
CA GLN A 419 -4.58 3.50 31.78
C GLN A 419 -5.78 4.15 31.07
N GLY A 420 -6.89 3.42 30.98
CA GLY A 420 -8.15 3.90 30.41
C GLY A 420 -9.08 2.76 30.01
N ALA A 421 -10.26 3.11 29.51
CA ALA A 421 -11.14 2.16 28.82
C ALA A 421 -10.66 1.97 27.37
N LEU A 422 -10.61 0.72 26.91
CA LEU A 422 -10.20 0.34 25.57
C LEU A 422 -11.35 -0.35 24.84
N LEU A 423 -11.50 -0.07 23.55
CA LEU A 423 -12.30 -0.87 22.64
C LEU A 423 -11.43 -1.97 22.05
N ALA A 424 -11.85 -3.22 22.18
CA ALA A 424 -11.32 -4.37 21.48
C ALA A 424 -12.18 -4.62 20.23
N GLU A 425 -11.74 -4.14 19.07
CA GLU A 425 -12.48 -4.22 17.81
C GLU A 425 -11.89 -5.27 16.87
N TRP A 426 -12.73 -6.00 16.13
CA TRP A 426 -12.27 -7.05 15.22
C TRP A 426 -11.55 -6.45 14.01
N GLN A 427 -10.27 -6.82 13.82
CA GLN A 427 -9.49 -6.35 12.67
C GLN A 427 -9.86 -7.21 11.46
N LEU A 428 -10.75 -6.70 10.61
CA LEU A 428 -11.30 -7.43 9.46
C LEU A 428 -10.32 -7.48 8.28
N ASP A 429 -10.39 -8.56 7.51
CA ASP A 429 -9.61 -8.82 6.30
C ASP A 429 -10.48 -8.58 5.05
N GLY A 430 -10.57 -7.30 4.66
CA GLY A 430 -11.32 -6.76 3.54
C GLY A 430 -10.74 -5.41 3.08
N ASP A 431 -11.40 -4.74 2.14
CA ASP A 431 -10.84 -3.56 1.47
C ASP A 431 -11.31 -2.28 2.22
N ARG A 432 -10.38 -1.53 2.83
CA ARG A 432 -10.73 -0.34 3.64
C ARG A 432 -11.15 0.83 2.75
N VAL A 433 -12.29 1.43 3.08
CA VAL A 433 -12.85 2.59 2.38
C VAL A 433 -13.38 3.66 3.33
N GLN A 434 -13.47 4.88 2.81
CA GLN A 434 -14.22 5.97 3.42
C GLN A 434 -15.45 6.27 2.55
N ILE A 435 -16.63 6.28 3.16
CA ILE A 435 -17.91 6.39 2.48
C ILE A 435 -18.51 7.75 2.84
N HIS A 436 -18.63 8.63 1.85
CA HIS A 436 -19.25 9.95 1.99
C HIS A 436 -20.68 9.85 1.45
N ALA A 437 -21.65 9.74 2.35
CA ALA A 437 -23.05 9.53 2.00
C ALA A 437 -23.86 10.82 2.19
N ARG A 438 -24.79 11.07 1.27
CA ARG A 438 -25.76 12.18 1.28
C ARG A 438 -27.17 11.63 1.09
N ARG A 439 -28.18 12.41 1.51
CA ARG A 439 -29.62 12.07 1.37
C ARG A 439 -29.95 10.65 1.89
N ALA A 440 -29.57 10.34 3.13
CA ALA A 440 -29.78 9.03 3.76
C ALA A 440 -29.29 7.81 2.93
N GLY A 441 -28.18 7.97 2.21
CA GLY A 441 -27.52 6.90 1.45
C GLY A 441 -27.83 6.88 -0.04
N ALA A 442 -28.78 7.69 -0.54
CA ALA A 442 -29.15 7.73 -1.96
C ALA A 442 -28.10 8.37 -2.88
N GLU A 443 -27.12 9.10 -2.33
CA GLU A 443 -25.91 9.52 -3.03
C GLU A 443 -24.69 9.13 -2.22
N VAL A 444 -23.71 8.49 -2.85
CA VAL A 444 -22.49 7.99 -2.20
C VAL A 444 -21.28 8.32 -3.07
N GLN A 445 -20.20 8.74 -2.40
CA GLN A 445 -18.84 8.72 -2.95
C GLN A 445 -17.96 7.83 -2.07
N VAL A 446 -17.42 6.76 -2.65
CA VAL A 446 -16.50 5.81 -2.00
C VAL A 446 -15.07 6.25 -2.27
N PHE A 447 -14.22 6.26 -1.26
CA PHE A 447 -12.79 6.56 -1.40
C PHE A 447 -11.91 5.47 -0.80
N SER A 448 -10.74 5.22 -1.40
CA SER A 448 -9.67 4.38 -0.83
C SER A 448 -8.31 5.05 -0.97
N ALA A 449 -7.30 4.54 -0.24
CA ALA A 449 -5.94 5.07 -0.29
C ALA A 449 -5.26 4.89 -1.67
N ASP A 450 -5.70 3.88 -2.43
CA ASP A 450 -5.07 3.42 -3.67
C ASP A 450 -5.78 3.96 -4.92
N HIS A 451 -7.11 4.05 -4.88
CA HIS A 451 -7.92 4.54 -6.00
C HIS A 451 -8.20 6.05 -5.94
N GLY A 452 -8.11 6.68 -4.77
CA GLY A 452 -8.71 8.01 -4.58
C GLY A 452 -10.22 7.85 -4.47
N GLU A 453 -11.00 8.51 -5.33
CA GLU A 453 -12.44 8.24 -5.46
C GLU A 453 -12.66 6.98 -6.31
N TRP A 454 -13.27 5.95 -5.72
CA TRP A 454 -13.50 4.64 -6.34
C TRP A 454 -14.91 4.59 -6.95
N ILE A 455 -15.10 5.34 -8.04
CA ILE A 455 -16.40 5.61 -8.67
C ILE A 455 -17.18 4.32 -9.00
N GLU A 456 -16.48 3.27 -9.42
CA GLU A 456 -17.05 1.97 -9.77
C GLU A 456 -17.76 1.25 -8.59
N ARG A 457 -17.56 1.69 -7.35
CA ARG A 457 -18.24 1.17 -6.15
C ARG A 457 -19.40 2.03 -5.65
N ASN A 458 -19.60 3.23 -6.21
CA ASN A 458 -20.59 4.18 -5.69
C ASN A 458 -22.03 3.62 -5.73
N GLU A 459 -22.42 2.97 -6.84
CA GLU A 459 -23.76 2.39 -6.99
C GLU A 459 -23.99 1.17 -6.08
N GLU A 460 -23.01 0.26 -6.01
CA GLU A 460 -23.04 -0.93 -5.15
C GLU A 460 -23.17 -0.56 -3.66
N VAL A 461 -22.36 0.40 -3.21
CA VAL A 461 -22.35 0.86 -1.81
C VAL A 461 -23.61 1.68 -1.48
N SER A 462 -24.13 2.46 -2.44
CA SER A 462 -25.42 3.16 -2.31
C SER A 462 -26.58 2.18 -2.12
N ALA A 463 -26.63 1.10 -2.89
CA ALA A 463 -27.70 0.09 -2.81
C ALA A 463 -27.80 -0.58 -1.43
N VAL A 464 -26.67 -0.73 -0.71
CA VAL A 464 -26.63 -1.29 0.66
C VAL A 464 -27.00 -0.24 1.72
N LEU A 465 -26.61 1.02 1.54
CA LEU A 465 -26.85 2.09 2.53
C LEU A 465 -28.23 2.74 2.45
N LEU A 466 -28.91 2.63 1.31
CA LEU A 466 -30.20 3.27 1.07
C LEU A 466 -31.27 2.81 2.08
N GLY A 467 -31.73 3.73 2.92
CA GLY A 467 -32.72 3.45 3.96
C GLY A 467 -32.16 2.92 5.29
N HIS A 468 -30.83 2.77 5.40
CA HIS A 468 -30.13 2.33 6.60
C HIS A 468 -29.42 3.46 7.37
N LEU A 469 -29.60 4.71 6.95
CA LEU A 469 -29.00 5.91 7.56
C LEU A 469 -30.08 6.83 8.17
N GLU A 470 -30.39 6.59 9.44
CA GLU A 470 -31.41 7.36 10.18
C GLU A 470 -30.88 8.74 10.59
N GLY A 471 -31.64 9.80 10.32
CA GLY A 471 -31.31 11.18 10.70
C GLY A 471 -30.11 11.83 10.00
N ALA A 472 -29.49 11.18 9.00
CA ALA A 472 -28.33 11.68 8.29
C ALA A 472 -28.70 12.36 6.94
N ALA A 473 -28.62 13.70 6.92
CA ALA A 473 -28.63 14.49 5.70
C ALA A 473 -27.32 14.33 4.92
N ASP A 474 -26.19 14.32 5.64
CA ASP A 474 -24.90 13.78 5.16
C ASP A 474 -24.09 13.15 6.30
N CYS A 475 -23.18 12.23 5.95
CA CYS A 475 -22.23 11.63 6.88
C CYS A 475 -20.97 11.11 6.18
N VAL A 476 -19.90 10.90 6.95
CA VAL A 476 -18.65 10.27 6.49
C VAL A 476 -18.33 9.09 7.39
N LEU A 477 -18.39 7.89 6.83
CA LEU A 477 -18.17 6.61 7.52
C LEU A 477 -16.79 6.04 7.15
N GLU A 478 -16.10 5.44 8.11
CA GLU A 478 -14.95 4.57 7.86
C GLU A 478 -15.41 3.11 7.90
N ALA A 479 -15.15 2.35 6.84
CA ALA A 479 -15.69 1.00 6.68
C ALA A 479 -14.72 0.03 5.98
N MET A 480 -15.02 -1.26 6.09
CA MET A 480 -14.38 -2.35 5.36
C MET A 480 -15.38 -2.94 4.37
N LEU A 481 -15.00 -3.02 3.10
CA LEU A 481 -15.74 -3.77 2.08
C LEU A 481 -15.30 -5.24 2.16
N MET A 482 -16.20 -6.09 2.63
CA MET A 482 -15.96 -7.50 2.86
C MET A 482 -16.39 -8.31 1.64
N LYS A 483 -15.51 -9.21 1.20
CA LYS A 483 -15.74 -10.10 0.06
C LYS A 483 -16.76 -11.19 0.46
N PRO A 484 -17.75 -11.52 -0.39
CA PRO A 484 -18.84 -12.43 -0.03
C PRO A 484 -18.34 -13.83 0.36
N PRO A 485 -19.08 -14.58 1.21
CA PRO A 485 -18.71 -15.93 1.62
C PRO A 485 -18.54 -16.86 0.43
N ARG A 486 -17.43 -17.62 0.38
CA ARG A 486 -17.24 -18.64 -0.66
C ARG A 486 -18.21 -19.80 -0.46
N ALA A 487 -19.31 -19.80 -1.23
CA ALA A 487 -20.15 -20.97 -1.40
C ALA A 487 -19.30 -22.16 -1.88
N LYS A 488 -19.44 -23.32 -1.22
CA LYS A 488 -18.89 -24.57 -1.76
C LYS A 488 -19.70 -24.93 -3.00
N LYS A 489 -19.09 -24.90 -4.19
CA LYS A 489 -19.66 -25.63 -5.33
C LYS A 489 -19.87 -27.09 -4.89
N PRO A 490 -21.03 -27.72 -5.11
CA PRO A 490 -21.18 -29.14 -4.86
C PRO A 490 -20.14 -29.89 -5.69
N LYS A 491 -19.46 -30.87 -5.08
CA LYS A 491 -18.68 -31.82 -5.86
C LYS A 491 -19.67 -32.60 -6.72
N ALA A 492 -19.52 -32.56 -8.03
CA ALA A 492 -20.11 -33.58 -8.87
C ALA A 492 -19.54 -34.94 -8.43
N GLU A 493 -20.41 -35.93 -8.19
CA GLU A 493 -20.00 -37.28 -7.80
C GLU A 493 -19.44 -38.04 -9.02
N GLY A 494 -18.21 -37.69 -9.37
CA GLY A 494 -17.47 -38.29 -10.48
C GLY A 494 -16.96 -39.68 -10.15
N ALA A 495 -17.80 -40.69 -10.41
CA ALA A 495 -17.49 -42.11 -10.60
C ALA A 495 -16.58 -42.80 -9.55
N ALA A 496 -17.18 -43.74 -8.81
CA ALA A 496 -16.40 -44.82 -8.20
C ALA A 496 -15.76 -45.67 -9.31
N GLY A 497 -14.43 -45.76 -9.34
CA GLY A 497 -13.69 -46.70 -10.16
C GLY A 497 -13.28 -47.91 -9.34
N ASP A 498 -13.96 -49.04 -9.54
CA ASP A 498 -13.67 -50.28 -8.82
C ASP A 498 -12.36 -50.94 -9.29
N ASP A 499 -11.31 -50.87 -8.47
CA ASP A 499 -10.05 -51.57 -8.69
C ASP A 499 -10.13 -53.04 -8.20
N ALA A 500 -11.09 -53.79 -8.78
CA ALA A 500 -11.48 -55.14 -8.35
C ALA A 500 -11.17 -56.21 -9.41
N LYS A 501 -9.92 -56.71 -9.35
CA LYS A 501 -9.35 -57.91 -10.01
C LYS A 501 -10.35 -58.86 -10.70
N SER A 502 -10.14 -59.12 -11.99
CA SER A 502 -10.67 -60.34 -12.63
C SER A 502 -9.98 -61.60 -12.08
N PRO A 503 -10.66 -62.75 -12.12
CA PRO A 503 -10.12 -63.79 -13.01
C PRO A 503 -11.19 -64.54 -13.83
N THR A 504 -10.81 -64.80 -15.09
CA THR A 504 -11.29 -65.84 -16.02
C THR A 504 -12.38 -66.83 -15.56
N LYS A 505 -13.49 -66.90 -16.31
CA LYS A 505 -14.06 -68.18 -16.76
C LYS A 505 -14.73 -68.02 -18.14
N ALA A 506 -15.07 -69.13 -18.78
CA ALA A 506 -15.40 -69.19 -20.21
C ALA A 506 -16.67 -70.00 -20.50
N THR A 507 -16.99 -70.12 -21.80
CA THR A 507 -17.91 -71.06 -22.46
C THR A 507 -19.42 -70.91 -22.25
N GLY A 508 -20.13 -70.90 -23.39
CA GLY A 508 -21.56 -71.20 -23.55
C GLY A 508 -22.55 -70.06 -23.32
N SER A 509 -23.71 -69.99 -23.98
CA SER A 509 -24.14 -70.46 -25.32
C SER A 509 -25.64 -70.15 -25.48
N ASP A 510 -26.03 -69.79 -26.69
CA ASP A 510 -27.35 -69.97 -27.31
C ASP A 510 -28.60 -69.15 -26.86
N ASP A 511 -29.34 -68.79 -27.92
CA ASP A 511 -30.80 -68.71 -28.07
C ASP A 511 -31.69 -67.60 -27.47
N ALA A 512 -31.82 -66.52 -28.27
CA ALA A 512 -32.88 -66.43 -29.33
C ALA A 512 -34.02 -65.39 -29.21
N LYS A 513 -34.50 -65.02 -30.41
CA LYS A 513 -35.82 -64.45 -30.78
C LYS A 513 -36.19 -63.02 -30.36
N SER A 514 -35.80 -62.09 -31.23
CA SER A 514 -36.73 -61.11 -31.83
C SER A 514 -37.89 -61.83 -32.59
N PRO A 515 -39.04 -61.21 -32.97
CA PRO A 515 -39.06 -59.90 -33.68
C PRO A 515 -40.28 -58.96 -33.48
N ALA A 516 -40.16 -57.81 -34.15
CA ALA A 516 -41.22 -57.02 -34.81
C ALA A 516 -42.06 -55.94 -34.06
N LYS A 517 -42.03 -54.75 -34.70
CA LYS A 517 -42.94 -53.58 -34.64
C LYS A 517 -44.35 -53.91 -35.24
N PRO A 518 -45.38 -53.01 -35.24
CA PRO A 518 -45.31 -51.54 -35.16
C PRO A 518 -46.38 -50.74 -34.34
N ALA A 519 -46.00 -49.49 -34.03
CA ALA A 519 -46.75 -48.22 -34.05
C ALA A 519 -48.21 -48.07 -33.52
N GLY A 520 -48.44 -46.99 -32.76
CA GLY A 520 -49.73 -46.27 -32.69
C GLY A 520 -50.08 -45.69 -31.31
N GLY A 521 -50.64 -44.47 -31.28
CA GLY A 521 -51.29 -43.88 -30.11
C GLY A 521 -50.52 -42.75 -29.41
N GLU A 522 -51.09 -41.54 -29.42
CA GLU A 522 -50.59 -40.37 -28.68
C GLU A 522 -51.12 -40.37 -27.23
N ALA A 523 -50.40 -39.71 -26.32
CA ALA A 523 -50.71 -39.71 -24.90
C ALA A 523 -51.56 -38.51 -24.47
N ALA A 524 -52.58 -38.77 -23.66
CA ALA A 524 -53.26 -37.78 -22.84
C ALA A 524 -53.36 -38.31 -21.40
N SER A 525 -52.47 -37.85 -20.52
CA SER A 525 -52.53 -38.16 -19.08
C SER A 525 -53.26 -37.05 -18.31
N SER A 526 -53.85 -37.40 -17.18
CA SER A 526 -54.57 -36.45 -16.33
C SER A 526 -54.41 -36.78 -14.85
N SER A 527 -54.79 -35.81 -14.01
CA SER A 527 -54.95 -35.88 -12.54
C SER A 527 -53.71 -35.71 -11.64
N LYS A 528 -53.71 -34.54 -10.98
CA LYS A 528 -53.28 -34.20 -9.60
C LYS A 528 -51.84 -34.48 -9.12
N PRO A 529 -51.12 -33.45 -8.61
CA PRO A 529 -49.94 -33.65 -7.78
C PRO A 529 -50.30 -34.09 -6.34
N ALA A 530 -49.32 -34.67 -5.66
CA ALA A 530 -49.29 -34.91 -4.20
C ALA A 530 -48.74 -33.65 -3.46
N PRO A 531 -48.79 -33.56 -2.12
CA PRO A 531 -48.41 -32.32 -1.44
C PRO A 531 -46.91 -32.02 -1.57
N GLU A 532 -46.59 -30.76 -1.77
CA GLU A 532 -45.22 -30.25 -1.88
C GLU A 532 -44.49 -30.43 -0.54
N ALA A 533 -43.31 -31.06 -0.58
CA ALA A 533 -42.32 -30.88 0.47
C ALA A 533 -41.83 -29.43 0.41
N PRO A 534 -41.45 -28.80 1.54
CA PRO A 534 -40.94 -27.44 1.52
C PRO A 534 -39.69 -27.38 0.63
N GLU A 535 -39.70 -26.49 -0.36
CA GLU A 535 -38.52 -26.24 -1.19
C GLU A 535 -37.39 -25.74 -0.29
N GLU A 536 -36.23 -26.42 -0.32
CA GLU A 536 -35.02 -25.88 0.28
C GLU A 536 -34.62 -24.64 -0.51
N ALA A 537 -34.82 -23.46 0.09
CA ALA A 537 -34.53 -22.18 -0.55
C ALA A 537 -33.08 -22.15 -1.06
N ASP A 538 -32.90 -21.82 -2.35
CA ASP A 538 -31.58 -21.81 -3.00
C ASP A 538 -30.66 -20.84 -2.28
N ALA A 539 -29.66 -21.40 -1.58
CA ALA A 539 -28.70 -20.65 -0.78
C ALA A 539 -27.76 -19.73 -1.59
N SER A 540 -27.93 -19.64 -2.92
CA SER A 540 -27.30 -18.64 -3.78
C SER A 540 -28.13 -17.36 -4.00
N SER A 541 -29.39 -17.34 -3.56
CA SER A 541 -30.31 -16.20 -3.77
C SER A 541 -30.14 -15.01 -2.81
N GLU A 542 -29.46 -15.21 -1.68
CA GLU A 542 -29.29 -14.20 -0.64
C GLU A 542 -28.30 -13.07 -1.03
N PRO A 543 -28.62 -11.77 -0.79
CA PRO A 543 -27.76 -10.65 -1.20
C PRO A 543 -26.33 -10.72 -0.64
N TYR A 544 -26.17 -11.15 0.62
CA TYR A 544 -24.85 -11.25 1.27
C TYR A 544 -23.96 -12.38 0.70
N MET A 545 -24.52 -13.30 -0.10
CA MET A 545 -23.79 -14.38 -0.76
C MET A 545 -23.19 -13.95 -2.11
N THR A 546 -23.60 -12.80 -2.64
CA THR A 546 -23.24 -12.34 -4.00
C THR A 546 -22.71 -10.91 -4.05
N GLY A 547 -23.29 -9.99 -3.27
CA GLY A 547 -22.83 -8.60 -3.14
C GLY A 547 -21.77 -8.37 -2.07
N THR A 548 -21.24 -7.15 -2.01
CA THR A 548 -20.32 -6.71 -0.94
C THR A 548 -21.05 -6.48 0.38
N THR A 549 -20.48 -6.99 1.49
CA THR A 549 -20.92 -6.64 2.85
C THR A 549 -20.08 -5.47 3.37
N ILE A 550 -20.72 -4.43 3.90
CA ILE A 550 -20.08 -3.24 4.46
C ILE A 550 -20.01 -3.36 5.98
N ALA A 551 -18.81 -3.25 6.54
CA ALA A 551 -18.59 -3.27 7.99
C ALA A 551 -17.99 -1.95 8.49
N VAL A 552 -18.79 -1.12 9.15
CA VAL A 552 -18.47 0.26 9.55
C VAL A 552 -17.84 0.31 10.95
N PHE A 553 -16.76 1.07 11.14
CA PHE A 553 -16.02 1.13 12.41
C PHE A 553 -15.78 2.53 13.00
N ASP A 554 -15.97 3.61 12.23
CA ASP A 554 -15.91 4.98 12.74
C ASP A 554 -16.83 5.94 11.95
N LEU A 555 -17.15 7.08 12.55
CA LEU A 555 -18.00 8.14 11.98
C LEU A 555 -17.27 9.48 12.13
N LEU A 556 -16.85 10.07 11.02
CA LEU A 556 -15.97 11.25 10.99
C LEU A 556 -16.73 12.57 10.86
N VAL A 557 -17.89 12.55 10.19
CA VAL A 557 -18.77 13.71 9.96
C VAL A 557 -20.22 13.24 10.04
N LEU A 558 -21.10 14.07 10.60
CA LEU A 558 -22.55 13.88 10.58
C LEU A 558 -23.25 15.25 10.47
N ASN A 559 -24.14 15.39 9.49
CA ASN A 559 -24.95 16.60 9.26
C ASN A 559 -24.12 17.88 9.24
N GLY A 560 -23.07 17.90 8.41
CA GLY A 560 -22.11 19.00 8.28
C GLY A 560 -21.16 19.20 9.47
N ARG A 561 -21.36 18.53 10.61
CA ARG A 561 -20.49 18.63 11.79
C ARG A 561 -19.39 17.57 11.75
N SER A 562 -18.12 18.01 11.81
CA SER A 562 -17.01 17.09 12.07
C SER A 562 -17.08 16.52 13.49
N LEU A 563 -16.79 15.22 13.60
CA LEU A 563 -16.64 14.49 14.85
C LEU A 563 -15.18 14.09 15.12
N THR A 564 -14.21 14.40 14.24
CA THR A 564 -12.82 13.90 14.36
C THR A 564 -12.13 14.31 15.67
N ARG A 565 -12.52 15.46 16.25
CA ARG A 565 -12.03 15.99 17.52
C ARG A 565 -12.83 15.55 18.75
N MET A 566 -13.78 14.63 18.57
CA MET A 566 -14.55 14.02 19.67
C MET A 566 -13.96 12.64 20.02
N PRO A 567 -13.94 12.22 21.30
CA PRO A 567 -13.47 10.90 21.71
C PRO A 567 -14.21 9.77 21.00
N LEU A 568 -13.53 8.66 20.74
CA LEU A 568 -14.07 7.49 20.01
C LEU A 568 -15.39 7.00 20.59
N ARG A 569 -15.55 7.00 21.93
CA ARG A 569 -16.83 6.65 22.57
C ARG A 569 -18.00 7.51 22.03
N GLN A 570 -17.79 8.81 21.89
CA GLN A 570 -18.84 9.73 21.40
C GLN A 570 -19.11 9.53 19.90
N ARG A 571 -18.06 9.28 19.09
CA ARG A 571 -18.22 8.96 17.66
C ARG A 571 -19.00 7.66 17.45
N ARG A 572 -18.73 6.63 18.25
CA ARG A 572 -19.45 5.35 18.23
C ARG A 572 -20.90 5.47 18.70
N VAL A 573 -21.18 6.24 19.75
CA VAL A 573 -22.56 6.54 20.19
C VAL A 573 -23.34 7.34 19.14
N ALA A 574 -22.67 8.13 18.30
CA ALA A 574 -23.30 8.76 17.14
C ALA A 574 -23.52 7.76 15.99
N LEU A 575 -22.53 6.92 15.67
CA LEU A 575 -22.63 5.86 14.66
C LEU A 575 -23.81 4.91 14.94
N GLN A 576 -23.92 4.42 16.18
CA GLN A 576 -25.00 3.50 16.62
C GLN A 576 -26.40 4.13 16.65
N LYS A 577 -26.53 5.44 16.46
CA LYS A 577 -27.82 6.16 16.34
C LYS A 577 -28.20 6.50 14.90
N VAL A 578 -27.26 6.32 13.97
CA VAL A 578 -27.44 6.66 12.54
C VAL A 578 -27.46 5.39 11.70
N LEU A 579 -26.59 4.43 11.98
CA LEU A 579 -26.48 3.19 11.21
C LEU A 579 -27.48 2.15 11.74
N LYS A 580 -28.39 1.72 10.87
CA LYS A 580 -29.25 0.57 11.08
C LYS A 580 -28.64 -0.66 10.42
N GLU A 581 -28.30 -1.67 11.21
CA GLU A 581 -27.68 -2.91 10.71
C GLU A 581 -28.70 -3.84 10.04
N ASP A 582 -28.25 -4.57 9.01
CA ASP A 582 -29.02 -5.62 8.32
C ASP A 582 -28.15 -6.87 8.05
N ALA A 583 -28.31 -7.58 6.93
CA ALA A 583 -27.42 -8.68 6.52
C ALA A 583 -26.18 -8.22 5.72
N CYS A 584 -26.26 -7.08 5.03
CA CYS A 584 -25.19 -6.55 4.18
C CYS A 584 -24.45 -5.35 4.79
N LEU A 585 -24.96 -4.78 5.89
CA LEU A 585 -24.43 -3.60 6.56
C LEU A 585 -24.35 -3.85 8.07
N LYS A 586 -23.14 -3.77 8.63
CA LYS A 586 -22.85 -4.01 10.05
C LYS A 586 -22.00 -2.90 10.67
N VAL A 587 -22.07 -2.77 11.99
CA VAL A 587 -20.99 -2.17 12.78
C VAL A 587 -19.93 -3.25 13.05
N VAL A 588 -18.64 -2.92 12.96
CA VAL A 588 -17.57 -3.88 13.25
C VAL A 588 -17.66 -4.37 14.69
N ARG A 589 -17.79 -5.70 14.84
CA ARG A 589 -17.89 -6.39 16.13
C ARG A 589 -16.77 -5.97 17.07
N SER A 590 -17.17 -5.59 18.28
CA SER A 590 -16.27 -4.95 19.23
C SER A 590 -16.79 -5.07 20.66
N SER A 591 -15.87 -5.19 21.61
CA SER A 591 -16.14 -5.27 23.04
C SER A 591 -15.41 -4.14 23.78
N GLU A 592 -15.97 -3.68 24.90
CA GLU A 592 -15.31 -2.69 25.76
C GLU A 592 -14.56 -3.40 26.89
N LEU A 593 -13.25 -3.17 26.96
CA LEU A 593 -12.42 -3.50 28.11
C LEU A 593 -12.41 -2.26 29.02
N ALA A 594 -13.16 -2.34 30.12
CA ALA A 594 -13.25 -1.26 31.09
C ALA A 594 -11.88 -0.93 31.72
N SER A 595 -11.75 0.29 32.25
CA SER A 595 -10.53 0.73 32.93
C SER A 595 -10.22 -0.21 34.10
N GLY A 596 -8.98 -0.68 34.18
CA GLY A 596 -8.53 -1.67 35.17
C GLY A 596 -8.88 -3.14 34.84
N THR A 597 -9.77 -3.42 33.89
CA THR A 597 -10.03 -4.80 33.41
C THR A 597 -9.22 -5.17 32.17
N ALA A 598 -8.74 -4.18 31.42
CA ALA A 598 -7.88 -4.40 30.25
C ALA A 598 -6.52 -4.98 30.66
N ASN A 599 -6.31 -6.27 30.41
CA ASN A 599 -5.07 -6.98 30.71
C ASN A 599 -4.71 -7.99 29.60
N ALA A 600 -3.57 -8.68 29.72
CA ALA A 600 -3.10 -9.58 28.68
C ALA A 600 -4.04 -10.78 28.45
N GLU A 601 -4.73 -11.26 29.48
CA GLU A 601 -5.69 -12.37 29.39
C GLU A 601 -6.99 -11.93 28.70
N SER A 602 -7.53 -10.77 29.06
CA SER A 602 -8.74 -10.22 28.43
C SER A 602 -8.51 -9.95 26.93
N VAL A 603 -7.36 -9.38 26.57
CA VAL A 603 -7.00 -9.15 25.16
C VAL A 603 -6.78 -10.47 24.41
N LYS A 604 -6.09 -11.46 24.99
CA LYS A 604 -5.95 -12.79 24.38
C LYS A 604 -7.30 -13.49 24.19
N ALA A 605 -8.25 -13.33 25.13
CA ALA A 605 -9.59 -13.88 25.01
C ALA A 605 -10.40 -13.25 23.85
N GLU A 606 -10.39 -11.93 23.71
CA GLU A 606 -11.08 -11.24 22.59
C GLU A 606 -10.43 -11.53 21.23
N LEU A 607 -9.09 -11.56 21.17
CA LEU A 607 -8.34 -12.00 19.98
C LEU A 607 -8.72 -13.43 19.57
N GLY A 608 -8.82 -14.34 20.55
CA GLY A 608 -9.24 -15.72 20.33
C GLY A 608 -10.66 -15.84 19.78
N LYS A 609 -11.60 -15.00 20.25
CA LYS A 609 -12.96 -14.90 19.69
C LYS A 609 -12.92 -14.45 18.24
N ALA A 610 -12.24 -13.34 17.94
CA ALA A 610 -12.15 -12.77 16.60
C ALA A 610 -11.61 -13.78 15.58
N LEU A 611 -10.45 -14.39 15.86
CA LEU A 611 -9.77 -15.31 14.93
C LEU A 611 -10.49 -16.66 14.76
N GLY A 612 -11.20 -17.14 15.78
CA GLY A 612 -12.00 -18.37 15.67
C GLY A 612 -13.33 -18.20 14.93
N SER A 613 -13.89 -16.98 14.92
CA SER A 613 -15.29 -16.71 14.58
C SER A 613 -15.71 -17.10 13.17
N TYR A 614 -14.84 -16.98 12.16
CA TYR A 614 -15.18 -17.27 10.76
C TYR A 614 -15.67 -18.72 10.53
N PHE A 615 -15.14 -19.68 11.29
CA PHE A 615 -15.48 -21.09 11.13
C PHE A 615 -16.73 -21.51 11.91
N THR A 616 -17.12 -20.75 12.93
CA THR A 616 -18.25 -21.04 13.83
C THR A 616 -19.45 -20.12 13.63
N SER A 617 -19.32 -19.01 12.91
CA SER A 617 -20.44 -18.11 12.60
C SER A 617 -21.37 -18.69 11.53
N GLU A 618 -22.62 -18.22 11.53
CA GLU A 618 -23.60 -18.46 10.47
C GLU A 618 -23.22 -17.74 9.16
N MET A 619 -23.81 -18.13 8.02
CA MET A 619 -23.33 -17.67 6.70
C MET A 619 -23.45 -16.15 6.51
N ALA A 620 -24.55 -15.52 6.94
CA ALA A 620 -24.75 -14.07 6.88
C ALA A 620 -23.66 -13.29 7.66
N GLU A 621 -23.20 -13.85 8.78
CA GLU A 621 -22.20 -13.20 9.63
C GLU A 621 -20.74 -13.50 9.20
N LYS A 622 -20.51 -14.41 8.23
CA LYS A 622 -19.14 -14.83 7.85
C LYS A 622 -18.31 -13.75 7.19
N ALA A 623 -18.92 -12.85 6.42
CA ALA A 623 -18.22 -11.73 5.82
C ALA A 623 -17.57 -10.86 6.92
N CYS A 624 -18.33 -10.51 7.96
CA CYS A 624 -17.87 -9.72 9.12
C CYS A 624 -17.14 -10.54 10.21
N ALA A 625 -16.98 -11.85 10.02
CA ALA A 625 -16.20 -12.72 10.91
C ALA A 625 -14.79 -13.05 10.35
N LYS A 626 -14.49 -12.66 9.11
CA LYS A 626 -13.17 -12.85 8.49
C LYS A 626 -12.14 -11.86 9.07
N CYS A 627 -11.52 -12.23 10.18
CA CYS A 627 -10.57 -11.40 10.92
C CYS A 627 -9.11 -11.81 10.70
N SER A 628 -8.20 -10.82 10.69
CA SER A 628 -6.74 -11.01 10.75
C SER A 628 -6.18 -10.79 12.16
N GLY A 629 -6.93 -10.13 13.05
CA GLY A 629 -6.50 -9.83 14.42
C GLY A 629 -7.54 -9.03 15.21
N LEU A 630 -7.05 -8.20 16.14
CA LEU A 630 -7.82 -7.33 17.01
C LEU A 630 -7.18 -5.93 17.03
N LEU A 631 -7.99 -4.89 16.83
CA LEU A 631 -7.58 -3.49 16.90
C LEU A 631 -8.02 -2.90 18.25
N LEU A 632 -7.05 -2.68 19.14
CA LEU A 632 -7.26 -2.00 20.41
C LEU A 632 -7.29 -0.49 20.19
N LYS A 633 -8.37 0.20 20.61
CA LYS A 633 -8.51 1.66 20.50
C LYS A 633 -8.83 2.29 21.86
N ARG A 634 -8.15 3.38 22.25
CA ARG A 634 -8.51 4.18 23.44
C ARG A 634 -9.88 4.85 23.23
N LEU A 635 -10.81 4.68 24.17
CA LEU A 635 -12.19 5.17 24.04
C LEU A 635 -12.38 6.64 24.43
N ASP A 636 -11.65 7.09 25.46
CA ASP A 636 -11.83 8.38 26.12
C ASP A 636 -10.48 9.08 26.40
N GLY A 637 -10.54 10.39 26.67
CA GLY A 637 -9.37 11.19 27.03
C GLY A 637 -8.42 11.52 25.85
N PRO A 638 -7.24 12.10 26.13
CA PRO A 638 -6.24 12.39 25.10
C PRO A 638 -5.88 11.12 24.31
N GLY A 639 -5.75 11.23 22.99
CA GLY A 639 -5.45 10.08 22.13
C GLY A 639 -6.66 9.24 21.67
N ALA A 640 -7.88 9.53 22.14
CA ALA A 640 -9.12 8.87 21.67
C ALA A 640 -9.77 9.53 20.44
N GLU A 641 -9.22 10.66 19.96
CA GLU A 641 -9.65 11.37 18.76
C GLU A 641 -9.32 10.60 17.45
N TYR A 642 -9.75 11.13 16.30
CA TYR A 642 -9.35 10.62 14.99
C TYR A 642 -8.10 11.37 14.49
N PHE A 643 -6.98 10.66 14.42
CA PHE A 643 -5.67 11.18 14.01
C PHE A 643 -5.47 11.04 12.49
N ALA A 644 -6.20 11.86 11.73
CA ALA A 644 -6.15 11.86 10.27
C ALA A 644 -4.71 11.93 9.74
N GLY A 645 -4.37 11.05 8.78
CA GLY A 645 -3.05 10.92 8.16
C GLY A 645 -1.96 10.22 8.98
N CYS A 646 -2.05 10.27 10.31
CA CYS A 646 -1.01 9.78 11.23
C CYS A 646 -1.21 8.31 11.64
N ARG A 647 -0.17 7.71 12.24
CA ARG A 647 -0.35 6.56 13.15
C ARG A 647 -0.92 7.11 14.45
N SER A 648 -2.07 6.61 14.92
CA SER A 648 -2.68 7.09 16.17
C SER A 648 -1.93 6.55 17.39
N PRO A 649 -1.61 7.39 18.39
CA PRO A 649 -1.03 6.90 19.65
C PRO A 649 -2.01 6.02 20.45
N GLY A 650 -3.32 6.16 20.19
CA GLY A 650 -4.38 5.42 20.86
C GLY A 650 -4.86 4.16 20.13
N TRP A 651 -4.25 3.74 19.00
CA TRP A 651 -4.69 2.58 18.21
C TRP A 651 -3.56 1.55 18.01
N GLN A 652 -3.71 0.34 18.55
CA GLN A 652 -2.73 -0.75 18.44
C GLN A 652 -3.33 -2.00 17.76
N SER A 653 -2.64 -2.51 16.73
CA SER A 653 -2.97 -3.74 16.01
C SER A 653 -2.36 -4.94 16.72
N ILE A 654 -3.18 -5.94 17.06
CA ILE A 654 -2.79 -7.18 17.73
C ILE A 654 -3.13 -8.37 16.83
N THR A 655 -2.16 -9.24 16.58
CA THR A 655 -2.34 -10.51 15.86
C THR A 655 -1.94 -11.68 16.77
N THR A 656 -2.15 -12.93 16.31
CA THR A 656 -1.57 -14.11 16.99
C THR A 656 -0.05 -13.98 17.09
N PRO A 657 0.56 -14.28 18.25
CA PRO A 657 2.01 -14.38 18.36
C PRO A 657 2.57 -15.36 17.32
N HIS A 658 3.48 -14.85 16.51
CA HIS A 658 4.26 -15.64 15.56
C HIS A 658 5.73 -15.59 15.95
N ALA A 659 6.30 -16.74 16.31
CA ALA A 659 7.74 -16.86 16.52
C ALA A 659 8.40 -17.48 15.29
N SER A 660 9.65 -17.13 14.99
CA SER A 660 10.43 -17.73 13.91
C SER A 660 11.89 -17.96 14.30
N GLY A 661 12.51 -19.00 13.74
CA GLY A 661 13.94 -19.27 13.93
C GLY A 661 14.29 -19.62 15.39
N PRO A 662 15.41 -19.13 15.95
CA PRO A 662 15.87 -19.52 17.29
C PRO A 662 14.85 -19.28 18.41
N GLU A 663 13.99 -18.26 18.30
CA GLU A 663 12.91 -18.01 19.27
C GLU A 663 11.78 -19.05 19.17
N ALA A 664 11.44 -19.46 17.94
CA ALA A 664 10.46 -20.52 17.70
C ALA A 664 10.98 -21.87 18.23
N ASP A 665 12.24 -22.19 17.97
CA ASP A 665 12.88 -23.43 18.44
C ASP A 665 12.96 -23.45 19.97
N ALA A 666 13.32 -22.33 20.61
CA ALA A 666 13.29 -22.19 22.07
C ALA A 666 11.89 -22.36 22.66
N LYS A 667 10.85 -21.76 22.05
CA LYS A 667 9.44 -21.93 22.47
C LYS A 667 8.94 -23.35 22.24
N LEU A 668 9.31 -24.01 21.14
CA LEU A 668 9.01 -25.42 20.88
C LEU A 668 9.61 -26.31 21.99
N PHE A 669 10.89 -26.13 22.31
CA PHE A 669 11.53 -26.89 23.39
C PHE A 669 11.03 -26.52 24.79
N ALA A 670 10.40 -25.37 25.00
CA ALA A 670 9.72 -25.06 26.26
C ALA A 670 8.53 -26.01 26.53
N LEU A 671 7.89 -26.55 25.48
CA LEU A 671 6.76 -27.50 25.58
C LEU A 671 7.15 -28.95 25.93
N LEU A 672 8.43 -29.20 26.21
CA LEU A 672 8.94 -30.50 26.66
C LEU A 672 8.98 -30.57 28.19
N ASN A 673 8.41 -31.61 28.78
CA ASN A 673 8.57 -31.92 30.20
C ASN A 673 10.01 -32.40 30.49
N GLU A 674 10.39 -32.50 31.75
CA GLU A 674 11.77 -32.84 32.17
C GLU A 674 12.28 -34.18 31.58
N ARG A 675 11.41 -35.19 31.48
CA ARG A 675 11.77 -36.51 30.92
C ARG A 675 12.01 -36.41 29.42
N GLU A 676 11.09 -35.80 28.70
CA GLU A 676 11.21 -35.59 27.25
C GLU A 676 12.45 -34.73 26.92
N ARG A 677 12.69 -33.68 27.70
CA ARG A 677 13.83 -32.76 27.58
C ARG A 677 15.18 -33.47 27.73
N ALA A 678 15.26 -34.51 28.57
CA ALA A 678 16.44 -35.35 28.72
C ALA A 678 16.76 -36.21 27.48
N HIS A 679 15.85 -36.30 26.50
CA HIS A 679 16.05 -37.03 25.23
C HIS A 679 16.30 -36.12 24.02
N ILE A 680 16.47 -34.81 24.20
CA ILE A 680 16.97 -33.91 23.15
C ILE A 680 18.42 -34.31 22.83
N VAL A 681 18.72 -34.44 21.54
CA VAL A 681 20.04 -34.86 21.01
C VAL A 681 20.52 -33.90 19.93
N GLY A 682 21.83 -33.87 19.65
CA GLY A 682 22.41 -32.99 18.63
C GLY A 682 21.91 -33.28 17.21
N GLY A 683 21.87 -32.25 16.36
CA GLY A 683 21.43 -32.36 14.96
C GLY A 683 22.29 -33.31 14.11
N ASP A 684 23.54 -33.53 14.53
CA ASP A 684 24.49 -34.49 13.99
C ASP A 684 24.07 -35.96 14.20
N THR A 685 23.25 -36.25 15.20
CA THR A 685 22.73 -37.62 15.48
C THR A 685 21.64 -38.07 14.50
N PHE A 686 21.15 -37.16 13.66
CA PHE A 686 20.13 -37.42 12.65
C PHE A 686 20.74 -37.63 11.26
N HIS A 687 20.04 -38.41 10.45
CA HIS A 687 20.27 -38.56 9.02
C HIS A 687 19.02 -38.08 8.28
N PHE A 688 19.11 -36.89 7.69
CA PHE A 688 18.02 -36.29 6.93
C PHE A 688 18.08 -36.74 5.47
N GLY A 689 17.08 -37.51 5.04
CA GLY A 689 16.90 -37.96 3.67
C GLY A 689 15.73 -37.25 3.00
N VAL A 690 16.00 -36.43 1.98
CA VAL A 690 14.96 -35.87 1.12
C VAL A 690 14.77 -36.83 -0.06
N VAL A 691 13.54 -37.25 -0.33
CA VAL A 691 13.24 -38.16 -1.46
C VAL A 691 12.56 -37.37 -2.55
N SER A 692 13.15 -37.33 -3.75
CA SER A 692 12.73 -36.44 -4.84
C SER A 692 12.99 -37.04 -6.21
N ALA A 693 12.35 -36.50 -7.24
CA ALA A 693 12.72 -36.74 -8.63
C ALA A 693 12.25 -35.57 -9.51
N ARG A 694 13.04 -35.22 -10.54
CA ARG A 694 12.63 -34.38 -11.68
C ARG A 694 12.18 -32.93 -11.40
N ARG A 695 12.08 -32.48 -10.13
CA ARG A 695 11.84 -31.06 -9.76
C ARG A 695 12.80 -30.09 -10.49
N THR A 696 14.05 -30.50 -10.69
CA THR A 696 15.08 -29.74 -11.42
C THR A 696 14.76 -29.45 -12.89
N ASN A 697 13.66 -30.01 -13.43
CA ASN A 697 13.24 -29.78 -14.82
C ASN A 697 12.38 -28.52 -14.99
N THR A 698 11.97 -27.84 -13.91
CA THR A 698 11.21 -26.58 -13.96
C THR A 698 11.77 -25.54 -12.98
N PRO A 699 11.63 -24.22 -13.25
CA PRO A 699 12.09 -23.17 -12.34
C PRO A 699 11.44 -23.26 -10.94
N GLU A 700 10.18 -23.67 -10.88
CA GLU A 700 9.42 -23.81 -9.64
C GLU A 700 9.95 -24.98 -8.81
N GLY A 701 10.23 -26.12 -9.44
CA GLY A 701 10.80 -27.27 -8.74
C GLY A 701 12.25 -27.05 -8.31
N VAL A 702 13.04 -26.30 -9.08
CA VAL A 702 14.38 -25.82 -8.64
C VAL A 702 14.24 -24.93 -7.40
N LYS A 703 13.26 -24.03 -7.37
CA LYS A 703 12.98 -23.15 -6.22
C LYS A 703 12.53 -23.93 -4.98
N ASP A 704 11.63 -24.91 -5.13
CA ASP A 704 11.21 -25.83 -4.06
C ASP A 704 12.42 -26.53 -3.42
N VAL A 705 13.24 -27.17 -4.26
CA VAL A 705 14.42 -27.95 -3.86
C VAL A 705 15.46 -27.08 -3.14
N LEU A 706 15.76 -25.90 -3.70
CA LEU A 706 16.69 -24.95 -3.07
C LEU A 706 16.15 -24.37 -1.76
N ASN A 707 14.84 -24.19 -1.62
CA ASN A 707 14.22 -23.76 -0.37
C ASN A 707 14.33 -24.82 0.74
N VAL A 708 14.21 -26.11 0.39
CA VAL A 708 14.43 -27.22 1.35
C VAL A 708 15.90 -27.29 1.77
N GLU A 709 16.85 -27.26 0.81
CA GLU A 709 18.30 -27.26 1.13
C GLU A 709 18.68 -26.05 2.01
N ALA A 710 18.17 -24.86 1.70
CA ALA A 710 18.45 -23.63 2.47
C ALA A 710 18.02 -23.74 3.94
N GLN A 711 16.87 -24.36 4.22
CA GLN A 711 16.38 -24.56 5.59
C GLN A 711 17.27 -25.51 6.41
N PHE A 712 17.88 -26.52 5.79
CA PHE A 712 18.87 -27.38 6.46
C PHE A 712 20.23 -26.70 6.61
N LYS A 713 20.70 -26.04 5.55
CA LYS A 713 21.99 -25.34 5.51
C LYS A 713 22.06 -24.20 6.54
N ALA A 714 20.95 -23.51 6.80
CA ALA A 714 20.82 -22.53 7.88
C ALA A 714 21.10 -23.11 9.28
N MET A 715 20.90 -24.42 9.47
CA MET A 715 21.18 -25.15 10.72
C MET A 715 22.54 -25.88 10.70
N GLY A 716 23.38 -25.64 9.69
CA GLY A 716 24.66 -26.34 9.52
C GLY A 716 24.53 -27.81 9.11
N VAL A 717 23.34 -28.25 8.68
CA VAL A 717 23.06 -29.63 8.26
C VAL A 717 23.03 -29.70 6.73
N GLN A 718 23.59 -30.76 6.15
CA GLN A 718 23.41 -31.11 4.75
C GLN A 718 22.64 -32.43 4.64
N PRO A 719 21.42 -32.44 4.07
CA PRO A 719 20.65 -33.66 3.86
C PRO A 719 21.26 -34.49 2.72
N THR A 720 20.96 -35.79 2.67
CA THR A 720 21.17 -36.61 1.46
C THR A 720 19.90 -36.55 0.61
N TRP A 721 20.05 -36.26 -0.68
CA TRP A 721 18.97 -36.27 -1.66
C TRP A 721 18.92 -37.62 -2.38
N TYR A 722 17.85 -38.37 -2.19
CA TYR A 722 17.63 -39.69 -2.80
C TYR A 722 16.76 -39.54 -4.04
N VAL A 723 17.37 -39.73 -5.22
CA VAL A 723 16.73 -39.41 -6.50
C VAL A 723 16.72 -40.56 -7.51
N ASP A 724 15.90 -40.45 -8.56
CA ASP A 724 15.98 -41.36 -9.71
C ASP A 724 17.25 -41.07 -10.53
N GLU A 725 17.77 -42.09 -11.22
CA GLU A 725 19.06 -42.03 -11.91
C GLU A 725 19.13 -40.90 -12.96
N ALA A 726 18.02 -40.65 -13.65
CA ALA A 726 17.88 -39.56 -14.63
C ALA A 726 17.93 -38.16 -13.98
N SER A 727 17.52 -38.03 -12.72
CA SER A 727 17.55 -36.77 -11.98
C SER A 727 18.94 -36.41 -11.45
N LEU A 728 19.82 -37.40 -11.18
CA LEU A 728 21.04 -37.24 -10.39
C LEU A 728 21.90 -36.01 -10.78
N GLY A 729 22.19 -35.86 -12.07
CA GLY A 729 23.03 -34.77 -12.57
C GLY A 729 22.43 -33.37 -12.35
N GLY A 730 21.11 -33.24 -12.35
CA GLY A 730 20.42 -31.97 -12.08
C GLY A 730 20.61 -31.51 -10.62
N TYR A 731 20.46 -32.43 -9.66
CA TYR A 731 20.61 -32.11 -8.24
C TYR A 731 22.08 -31.86 -7.88
N GLN A 732 23.00 -32.66 -8.43
CA GLN A 732 24.44 -32.41 -8.27
C GLN A 732 24.88 -31.09 -8.93
N GLY A 733 24.26 -30.69 -10.06
CA GLY A 733 24.46 -29.39 -10.70
C GLY A 733 24.01 -28.19 -9.84
N LEU A 734 23.03 -28.39 -8.95
CA LEU A 734 22.64 -27.41 -7.91
C LEU A 734 23.55 -27.44 -6.66
N GLY A 735 24.60 -28.27 -6.65
CA GLY A 735 25.52 -28.43 -5.52
C GLY A 735 24.98 -29.31 -4.39
N LEU A 736 23.91 -30.07 -4.63
CA LEU A 736 23.24 -30.90 -3.63
C LEU A 736 23.93 -32.25 -3.47
N LYS A 737 23.93 -32.79 -2.24
CA LYS A 737 24.45 -34.12 -1.90
C LYS A 737 23.47 -35.22 -2.36
N ALA A 738 23.37 -35.41 -3.67
CA ALA A 738 22.42 -36.34 -4.29
C ALA A 738 23.05 -37.69 -4.66
N ILE A 739 22.30 -38.78 -4.42
CA ILE A 739 22.63 -40.16 -4.77
C ILE A 739 21.42 -40.88 -5.40
N VAL A 740 21.68 -41.96 -6.14
CA VAL A 740 20.61 -42.75 -6.79
C VAL A 740 19.90 -43.61 -5.76
N GLY A 741 18.72 -43.17 -5.31
CA GLY A 741 17.80 -43.96 -4.49
C GLY A 741 16.79 -44.76 -5.32
N GLY A 742 16.63 -44.45 -6.61
CA GLY A 742 15.65 -45.07 -7.49
C GLY A 742 14.27 -44.44 -7.37
N LYS A 743 13.21 -45.24 -7.31
CA LYS A 743 11.82 -44.75 -7.14
C LYS A 743 11.47 -44.57 -5.66
N LEU A 744 10.35 -43.90 -5.37
CA LEU A 744 9.88 -43.53 -4.02
C LEU A 744 10.09 -44.60 -2.94
N ILE A 745 9.67 -45.85 -3.14
CA ILE A 745 9.82 -46.92 -2.13
C ILE A 745 11.30 -47.32 -1.94
N PRO A 746 12.05 -47.73 -2.98
CA PRO A 746 13.50 -47.92 -2.89
C PRO A 746 14.27 -46.77 -2.23
N ALA A 747 13.97 -45.51 -2.60
CA ALA A 747 14.64 -44.33 -2.06
C ALA A 747 14.36 -44.15 -0.55
N ARG A 748 13.12 -44.40 -0.11
CA ARG A 748 12.75 -44.37 1.32
C ARG A 748 13.36 -45.53 2.11
N ASN A 749 13.55 -46.70 1.50
CA ASN A 749 14.23 -47.82 2.15
C ASN A 749 15.74 -47.54 2.28
N LEU A 750 16.39 -47.07 1.22
CA LEU A 750 17.82 -46.72 1.24
C LEU A 750 18.12 -45.63 2.27
N ALA A 751 17.23 -44.65 2.45
CA ALA A 751 17.36 -43.64 3.50
C ALA A 751 17.29 -44.21 4.94
N LEU A 752 16.60 -45.34 5.15
CA LEU A 752 16.60 -46.08 6.43
C LEU A 752 17.86 -46.94 6.60
N GLU A 753 18.27 -47.61 5.53
CA GLU A 753 19.48 -48.45 5.49
C GLU A 753 20.75 -47.61 5.74
N ASP A 754 20.88 -46.47 5.05
CA ASP A 754 21.96 -45.50 5.28
C ASP A 754 21.97 -45.00 6.73
N ALA A 755 20.83 -44.52 7.25
CA ALA A 755 20.73 -44.06 8.63
C ALA A 755 21.12 -45.15 9.64
N SER A 756 20.65 -46.37 9.43
CA SER A 756 20.98 -47.54 10.26
C SER A 756 22.47 -47.87 10.21
N SER A 757 23.10 -47.82 9.03
CA SER A 757 24.54 -48.07 8.87
C SER A 757 25.41 -47.02 9.56
N MET A 758 24.92 -45.78 9.64
CA MET A 758 25.58 -44.67 10.33
C MET A 758 25.27 -44.63 11.85
N GLY A 759 24.40 -45.50 12.37
CA GLY A 759 23.92 -45.46 13.75
C GLY A 759 23.05 -44.24 14.09
N LYS A 760 22.44 -43.61 13.08
CA LYS A 760 21.71 -42.34 13.16
C LYS A 760 20.19 -42.51 13.13
N VAL A 761 19.48 -41.50 13.61
CA VAL A 761 18.02 -41.43 13.49
C VAL A 761 17.63 -40.97 12.10
N CYS A 762 16.96 -41.82 11.32
CA CYS A 762 16.44 -41.47 10.00
C CYS A 762 15.32 -40.43 10.11
N VAL A 763 15.39 -39.37 9.31
CA VAL A 763 14.29 -38.41 9.11
C VAL A 763 14.04 -38.30 7.61
N GLN A 764 12.82 -38.65 7.18
CA GLN A 764 12.41 -38.59 5.77
C GLN A 764 11.61 -37.32 5.51
N VAL A 765 11.95 -36.61 4.44
CA VAL A 765 11.51 -35.23 4.19
C VAL A 765 10.96 -35.10 2.77
N SER A 766 9.88 -34.32 2.60
CA SER A 766 9.34 -33.98 1.27
C SER A 766 10.22 -32.95 0.56
N ASP A 767 10.20 -32.95 -0.76
CA ASP A 767 11.07 -32.13 -1.61
C ASP A 767 10.54 -30.71 -1.89
N ASP A 768 9.39 -30.38 -1.29
CA ASP A 768 8.62 -29.15 -1.50
C ASP A 768 8.17 -28.45 -0.20
N ILE A 769 8.87 -28.69 0.91
CA ILE A 769 8.52 -28.08 2.19
C ILE A 769 8.87 -26.59 2.18
N GLY A 770 7.85 -25.75 2.00
CA GLY A 770 7.96 -24.29 2.06
C GLY A 770 8.43 -23.77 3.43
N ARG A 771 7.94 -24.36 4.53
CA ARG A 771 8.29 -24.03 5.94
C ARG A 771 7.77 -25.08 6.92
N TRP A 772 8.24 -25.04 8.17
CA TRP A 772 7.80 -25.90 9.27
C TRP A 772 7.04 -25.07 10.32
N ASP A 773 5.70 -25.13 10.31
CA ASP A 773 4.85 -24.46 11.32
C ASP A 773 4.41 -25.45 12.41
N TYR A 774 4.80 -25.23 13.67
CA TYR A 774 4.17 -25.87 14.83
C TYR A 774 3.06 -24.96 15.38
N TYR A 775 1.90 -25.55 15.72
CA TYR A 775 0.72 -24.84 16.24
C TYR A 775 0.47 -25.25 17.69
N HIS A 776 0.72 -24.34 18.64
CA HIS A 776 0.47 -24.58 20.05
C HIS A 776 -0.93 -24.09 20.47
N GLY A 777 -1.81 -25.02 20.85
CA GLY A 777 -3.18 -24.71 21.26
C GLY A 777 -3.99 -25.96 21.60
N ASP A 778 -5.31 -25.80 21.70
CA ASP A 778 -6.24 -26.90 22.01
C ASP A 778 -6.46 -27.82 20.80
N SER A 779 -5.91 -29.04 20.90
CA SER A 779 -5.96 -30.07 19.85
C SER A 779 -7.21 -30.96 19.89
N LYS A 780 -8.10 -30.85 20.88
CA LYS A 780 -9.22 -31.80 21.11
C LYS A 780 -10.58 -31.28 20.64
N GLN A 781 -10.70 -31.08 19.33
CA GLN A 781 -11.91 -30.57 18.69
C GLN A 781 -12.84 -31.70 18.21
N LYS A 782 -14.17 -31.50 18.26
CA LYS A 782 -15.19 -32.50 17.89
C LYS A 782 -15.60 -32.39 16.43
N SER A 783 -15.39 -31.24 15.80
CA SER A 783 -15.68 -31.01 14.37
C SER A 783 -14.50 -30.38 13.62
N LEU A 784 -14.50 -30.51 12.30
CA LEU A 784 -13.52 -29.84 11.43
C LEU A 784 -13.66 -28.29 11.48
N GLN A 785 -14.84 -27.76 11.80
CA GLN A 785 -15.05 -26.32 11.98
C GLN A 785 -14.35 -25.83 13.26
N GLU A 786 -14.54 -26.55 14.36
CA GLU A 786 -13.84 -26.29 15.63
C GLU A 786 -12.31 -26.46 15.47
N ALA A 787 -11.84 -27.48 14.74
CA ALA A 787 -10.43 -27.70 14.43
C ALA A 787 -9.80 -26.50 13.69
N ASN A 788 -10.46 -26.00 12.64
CA ASN A 788 -9.99 -24.81 11.93
C ASN A 788 -10.03 -23.55 12.81
N ALA A 789 -11.07 -23.40 13.65
CA ALA A 789 -11.17 -22.31 14.60
C ALA A 789 -10.05 -22.36 15.66
N ALA A 790 -9.70 -23.55 16.15
CA ALA A 790 -8.61 -23.75 17.10
C ALA A 790 -7.24 -23.48 16.47
N ALA A 791 -6.99 -23.98 15.26
CA ALA A 791 -5.76 -23.70 14.51
C ALA A 791 -5.54 -22.20 14.22
N LYS A 792 -6.61 -21.41 14.12
CA LYS A 792 -6.53 -19.93 14.02
C LYS A 792 -6.29 -19.20 15.35
N ARG A 793 -6.56 -19.84 16.50
CA ARG A 793 -6.28 -19.30 17.84
C ARG A 793 -4.91 -19.72 18.39
N ALA A 794 -4.33 -20.79 17.85
CA ALA A 794 -3.06 -21.34 18.29
C ALA A 794 -1.89 -20.35 18.09
N GLU A 795 -0.93 -20.35 19.02
CA GLU A 795 0.35 -19.66 18.83
C GLU A 795 1.17 -20.44 17.79
N ARG A 796 1.76 -19.74 16.80
CA ARG A 796 2.46 -20.38 15.68
C ARG A 796 3.97 -20.19 15.82
N TYR A 797 4.70 -21.29 15.81
CA TYR A 797 6.16 -21.30 15.86
C TYR A 797 6.68 -21.82 14.52
N GLN A 798 7.32 -20.96 13.72
CA GLN A 798 8.01 -21.35 12.50
C GLN A 798 9.42 -21.81 12.84
N VAL A 799 9.54 -23.12 13.06
CA VAL A 799 10.70 -23.80 13.64
C VAL A 799 11.68 -24.26 12.57
N SER A 800 12.90 -24.61 12.96
CA SER A 800 13.85 -25.25 12.06
C SER A 800 13.50 -26.74 11.82
N PRO A 801 13.87 -27.33 10.67
CA PRO A 801 13.67 -28.76 10.42
C PRO A 801 14.40 -29.64 11.45
N VAL A 802 15.53 -29.15 11.98
CA VAL A 802 16.31 -29.85 13.01
C VAL A 802 15.59 -29.81 14.35
N ALA A 803 15.05 -28.67 14.77
CA ALA A 803 14.28 -28.57 16.01
C ALA A 803 12.98 -29.37 15.97
N ALA A 804 12.30 -29.42 14.82
CA ALA A 804 11.14 -30.28 14.60
C ALA A 804 11.50 -31.77 14.83
N ALA A 805 12.59 -32.26 14.22
CA ALA A 805 13.05 -33.63 14.40
C ALA A 805 13.51 -33.93 15.84
N GLN A 806 14.22 -32.99 16.49
CA GLN A 806 14.63 -33.07 17.90
C GLN A 806 13.41 -33.17 18.82
N PHE A 807 12.39 -32.34 18.62
CA PHE A 807 11.17 -32.33 19.42
C PHE A 807 10.37 -33.61 19.26
N ILE A 808 10.15 -34.08 18.02
CA ILE A 808 9.44 -35.35 17.75
C ILE A 808 10.17 -36.52 18.42
N LEU A 809 11.50 -36.61 18.26
CA LEU A 809 12.29 -37.67 18.87
C LEU A 809 12.27 -37.62 20.40
N ALA A 810 12.35 -36.42 20.99
CA ALA A 810 12.25 -36.20 22.43
C ALA A 810 10.88 -36.64 22.98
N LYS A 811 9.78 -36.26 22.31
CA LYS A 811 8.42 -36.72 22.62
C LYS A 811 8.26 -38.24 22.49
N MET A 812 8.85 -38.87 21.47
CA MET A 812 8.78 -40.33 21.28
C MET A 812 9.62 -41.14 22.28
N ARG A 813 10.72 -40.58 22.79
CA ARG A 813 11.64 -41.25 23.73
C ARG A 813 11.28 -41.02 25.20
N GLY A 814 10.68 -39.88 25.55
CA GLY A 814 10.25 -39.56 26.93
C GLY A 814 9.03 -40.35 27.44
N VAL A 815 8.50 -41.26 26.63
CA VAL A 815 7.37 -42.15 26.98
C VAL A 815 7.86 -43.28 27.88
N PRO A 816 7.24 -43.51 29.06
CA PRO A 816 7.56 -44.64 29.92
C PRO A 816 7.41 -45.99 29.22
N GLU A 817 8.24 -46.97 29.61
CA GLU A 817 8.19 -48.30 29.04
C GLU A 817 6.84 -48.99 29.35
N GLY A 818 6.13 -49.40 28.30
CA GLY A 818 4.77 -49.95 28.39
C GLY A 818 3.65 -48.94 28.12
N GLU A 819 3.91 -47.63 28.11
CA GLU A 819 2.91 -46.63 27.72
C GLU A 819 2.80 -46.47 26.18
N PRO A 820 1.60 -46.14 25.66
CA PRO A 820 1.42 -45.92 24.23
C PRO A 820 2.16 -44.65 23.77
N ARG A 821 3.01 -44.78 22.76
CA ARG A 821 3.73 -43.63 22.18
C ARG A 821 2.73 -42.62 21.57
N PRO A 822 3.00 -41.31 21.69
CA PRO A 822 2.11 -40.29 21.16
C PRO A 822 2.00 -40.40 19.63
N GLN A 823 0.79 -40.17 19.12
CA GLN A 823 0.61 -39.75 17.74
C GLN A 823 0.93 -38.24 17.68
N LEU A 824 1.88 -37.88 16.82
CA LEU A 824 2.49 -36.55 16.70
C LEU A 824 2.30 -36.01 15.27
#